data_AF-G4ZDD6-F1
#
_entry.id   AF-G4ZDD6-F1
#
_cell.length_a   1.000
_cell.length_b   1.000
_cell.length_c   1.000
_cell.angle_alpha   90.00
_cell.angle_beta   90.00
_cell.angle_gamma   90.00
#
_symmetry.space_group_name_H-M   'P 1'
#
loop_
_entity.id
_entity.type
_entity.pdbx_description
1 polymer ?
#
loop_
_entity_poly.entity_id
_entity_poly.type
_entity_poly.pdbx_seq_one_letter_code
_entity_poly.pdbx_strand_id
1 'polypeptide(L)'
;MAKRGDAGADAAAVNLDDIDFDELDDYLELFQQDGVIKEALSKGVDLREYAQQIEQELREAEAASVAQYVVKSADIVELHDEVQDCDNLLAKMQEMLLGFQADLGGISDEIRHLQDESIGMNVKLKNRRETEEKLQTYLDQVAVAPSLVKTIDEGEVNEAYLHALVTLNGKLRYAALSDPDPSGSSFDLVPSQTAAFSDVEAQLKKLKARAIARIREFLLAKMNEVKKPKTNVQMVQQNTLLPMKYLVTFLADNAPEVEEEFREVYAEAMSKTLVNVFRSYHTGLMKFHEEVAARTDVIVVDEQSLKGIFSSRVNLSKRNDTFSVTEREKILETASTPPLILHVAQQEGLKLPYEAVFRNVQQHLMDSATSEYLFLIEFFKPSNQQENVFRSRDLFLRVFAKTLSLCLENMENYLFTCYDAIGLLLMIRLTYAQRLVMEKRRIPCLDAYFDRVALLLWPRFKAVFDLNLMSVKNAKVKKLGPIDLHPHFVIRRYAEFASSILSLSLYTQQNQSSKSGSDDSAISSAQMHENGAGDMVLSNLCAMRDEILSLLTRLSEQHSNAKDKCVFLINNYDLVLTHFEERRVISDETSKFEELLAGQREKFVEEELMTYYAKLIQFVRQHEQVTLGKGASGAATAGSQQVDTAQIEKIVREFAATWKAGIEKMNGNVMTFFANFRNGMEILKQVLTQLLLYYTRFVETVKRSYQRPPPFNSEIVTTQEILYEIKKYSRSF
;
A
#
# COMPACT_ATOMS: atom_id res chain seq x y z
N MET A 1 -22.16 -47.34 -108.45
CA MET A 1 -23.27 -48.29 -108.22
C MET A 1 -24.30 -48.05 -109.31
N ALA A 2 -24.24 -48.68 -110.49
CA ALA A 2 -24.43 -50.10 -110.83
C ALA A 2 -25.87 -50.62 -110.64
N LYS A 3 -26.65 -50.59 -111.73
CA LYS A 3 -27.72 -51.53 -112.20
C LYS A 3 -28.33 -50.86 -113.44
N ARG A 4 -27.98 -51.18 -114.69
CA ARG A 4 -27.87 -52.44 -115.44
C ARG A 4 -29.22 -53.18 -115.52
N GLY A 5 -29.79 -53.14 -116.71
CA GLY A 5 -30.97 -53.89 -117.18
C GLY A 5 -31.05 -53.71 -118.69
N ASP A 6 -30.26 -54.51 -119.39
CA ASP A 6 -30.26 -54.69 -120.85
C ASP A 6 -30.76 -56.12 -121.14
N ALA A 7 -31.14 -56.35 -122.40
CA ALA A 7 -31.63 -57.56 -123.08
C ALA A 7 -33.15 -57.56 -123.33
N GLY A 8 -33.63 -57.73 -124.56
CA GLY A 8 -32.92 -58.06 -125.79
C GLY A 8 -33.87 -58.09 -126.99
N ALA A 9 -33.29 -57.96 -128.17
CA ALA A 9 -33.91 -58.30 -129.43
C ALA A 9 -33.59 -59.77 -129.74
N ASP A 10 -34.58 -60.56 -130.14
CA ASP A 10 -34.37 -61.59 -131.15
C ASP A 10 -35.69 -61.98 -131.83
N ALA A 11 -35.58 -62.15 -133.15
CA ALA A 11 -36.66 -62.45 -134.05
C ALA A 11 -37.11 -63.92 -133.95
N ALA A 12 -38.42 -64.15 -133.95
CA ALA A 12 -39.01 -65.44 -134.29
C ALA A 12 -39.76 -65.28 -135.62
N ALA A 13 -39.29 -65.99 -136.64
CA ALA A 13 -39.99 -66.18 -137.90
C ALA A 13 -41.01 -67.33 -137.79
N VAL A 14 -41.78 -67.51 -138.88
CA VAL A 14 -42.68 -68.63 -139.25
C VAL A 14 -44.10 -68.49 -138.64
N ASN A 15 -45.24 -68.70 -139.32
CA ASN A 15 -45.58 -69.45 -140.54
C ASN A 15 -46.88 -68.90 -141.18
N LEU A 16 -46.98 -68.84 -142.52
CA LEU A 16 -48.16 -68.37 -143.26
C LEU A 16 -49.21 -69.47 -143.57
N ASP A 17 -49.05 -70.66 -142.98
CA ASP A 17 -49.90 -71.83 -143.24
C ASP A 17 -50.81 -72.23 -142.04
N ASP A 18 -50.88 -71.42 -140.98
CA ASP A 18 -51.74 -71.62 -139.79
C ASP A 18 -52.81 -70.50 -139.63
N ILE A 19 -53.33 -69.95 -140.74
CA ILE A 19 -54.51 -69.07 -140.68
C ILE A 19 -55.76 -69.96 -140.65
N ASP A 20 -56.31 -70.10 -139.45
CA ASP A 20 -57.63 -70.69 -139.24
C ASP A 20 -58.71 -69.72 -139.74
N PHE A 21 -59.34 -70.04 -140.88
CA PHE A 21 -60.33 -69.19 -141.53
C PHE A 21 -61.66 -69.11 -140.76
N ASP A 22 -61.84 -69.94 -139.72
CA ASP A 22 -63.06 -69.94 -138.90
C ASP A 22 -63.09 -68.81 -137.85
N GLU A 23 -61.94 -68.22 -137.46
CA GLU A 23 -61.87 -67.05 -136.54
C GLU A 23 -62.11 -65.70 -137.24
N LEU A 24 -62.06 -65.65 -138.59
CA LEU A 24 -62.23 -64.42 -139.37
C LEU A 24 -63.69 -63.90 -139.34
N ASP A 25 -64.66 -64.80 -139.19
CA ASP A 25 -66.08 -64.47 -139.08
C ASP A 25 -66.42 -63.79 -137.73
N ASP A 26 -65.74 -64.18 -136.64
CA ASP A 26 -65.89 -63.55 -135.32
C ASP A 26 -65.33 -62.11 -135.29
N TYR A 27 -64.20 -61.86 -135.97
CA TYR A 27 -63.66 -60.51 -136.12
C TYR A 27 -64.57 -59.61 -136.97
N LEU A 28 -65.20 -60.14 -138.02
CA LEU A 28 -66.17 -59.40 -138.84
C LEU A 28 -67.43 -58.99 -138.05
N GLU A 29 -67.86 -59.78 -137.05
CA GLU A 29 -68.96 -59.44 -136.14
C GLU A 29 -68.60 -58.31 -135.15
N LEU A 30 -67.35 -58.29 -134.65
CA LEU A 30 -66.84 -57.24 -133.76
C LEU A 30 -66.71 -55.88 -134.49
N PHE A 31 -66.28 -55.91 -135.75
CA PHE A 31 -66.17 -54.71 -136.60
C PHE A 31 -67.55 -54.11 -137.01
N GLN A 32 -68.66 -54.87 -136.92
CA GLN A 32 -70.01 -54.37 -137.20
C GLN A 32 -70.67 -53.61 -136.01
N GLN A 33 -70.10 -53.68 -134.80
CA GLN A 33 -70.66 -53.06 -133.60
C GLN A 33 -70.09 -51.67 -133.25
N ASP A 34 -69.00 -51.22 -133.88
CA ASP A 34 -68.40 -49.91 -133.61
C ASP A 34 -69.17 -48.76 -134.29
N GLY A 35 -69.66 -47.81 -133.49
CA GLY A 35 -70.51 -46.70 -133.94
C GLY A 35 -69.83 -45.76 -134.94
N VAL A 36 -68.51 -45.63 -134.90
CA VAL A 36 -67.74 -44.78 -135.83
C VAL A 36 -67.55 -45.49 -137.17
N ILE A 37 -67.32 -46.82 -137.14
CA ILE A 37 -67.17 -47.66 -138.34
C ILE A 37 -68.54 -47.83 -139.04
N LYS A 38 -69.65 -47.84 -138.28
CA LYS A 38 -71.02 -47.85 -138.81
C LYS A 38 -71.37 -46.57 -139.58
N GLU A 39 -70.96 -45.40 -139.08
CA GLU A 39 -71.16 -44.14 -139.79
C GLU A 39 -70.32 -44.09 -141.07
N ALA A 40 -69.07 -44.56 -141.01
CA ALA A 40 -68.16 -44.65 -142.16
C ALA A 40 -68.64 -45.62 -143.25
N LEU A 41 -69.12 -46.83 -142.90
CA LEU A 41 -69.64 -47.82 -143.86
C LEU A 41 -71.01 -47.43 -144.45
N SER A 42 -71.86 -46.71 -143.69
CA SER A 42 -73.18 -46.25 -144.18
C SER A 42 -73.13 -45.14 -145.24
N LYS A 43 -72.04 -44.36 -145.27
CA LYS A 43 -71.80 -43.30 -146.26
C LYS A 43 -71.02 -43.78 -147.49
N GLY A 44 -70.60 -45.05 -147.51
CA GLY A 44 -69.88 -45.64 -148.65
C GLY A 44 -68.52 -45.01 -148.93
N VAL A 45 -67.81 -44.52 -147.89
CA VAL A 45 -66.52 -43.82 -148.03
C VAL A 45 -65.39 -44.64 -147.38
N ASP A 46 -64.21 -44.62 -147.99
CA ASP A 46 -62.99 -45.32 -147.58
C ASP A 46 -62.45 -44.77 -146.23
N LEU A 47 -62.14 -45.68 -145.28
CA LEU A 47 -61.75 -45.39 -143.88
C LEU A 47 -60.42 -44.63 -143.74
N ARG A 48 -59.60 -44.55 -144.79
CA ARG A 48 -58.30 -43.87 -144.76
C ARG A 48 -58.39 -42.34 -144.86
N GLU A 49 -59.42 -41.80 -145.52
CA GLU A 49 -59.58 -40.35 -145.67
C GLU A 49 -60.11 -39.69 -144.38
N TYR A 50 -60.91 -40.41 -143.59
CA TYR A 50 -61.50 -39.91 -142.35
C TYR A 50 -60.46 -39.70 -141.22
N ALA A 51 -59.46 -40.56 -141.14
CA ALA A 51 -58.39 -40.44 -140.13
C ALA A 51 -57.52 -39.18 -140.33
N GLN A 52 -57.29 -38.75 -141.57
CA GLN A 52 -56.51 -37.55 -141.86
C GLN A 52 -57.21 -36.26 -141.43
N GLN A 53 -58.55 -36.25 -141.42
CA GLN A 53 -59.33 -35.06 -141.07
C GLN A 53 -59.30 -34.78 -139.56
N ILE A 54 -59.34 -35.83 -138.73
CA ILE A 54 -59.27 -35.71 -137.26
C ILE A 54 -57.88 -35.26 -136.78
N GLU A 55 -56.82 -35.69 -137.46
CA GLU A 55 -55.44 -35.29 -137.11
C GLU A 55 -55.18 -33.79 -137.38
N GLN A 56 -55.92 -33.19 -138.31
CA GLN A 56 -55.88 -31.76 -138.60
C GLN A 56 -56.54 -30.93 -137.48
N GLU A 57 -57.72 -31.34 -136.98
CA GLU A 57 -58.46 -30.60 -135.95
C GLU A 57 -57.73 -30.57 -134.60
N LEU A 58 -57.03 -31.65 -134.24
CA LEU A 58 -56.27 -31.72 -132.98
C LEU A 58 -55.11 -30.70 -132.94
N ARG A 59 -54.42 -30.51 -134.07
CA ARG A 59 -53.31 -29.54 -134.16
C ARG A 59 -53.75 -28.09 -134.01
N GLU A 60 -54.96 -27.75 -134.45
CA GLU A 60 -55.46 -26.39 -134.33
C GLU A 60 -55.81 -26.02 -132.88
N ALA A 61 -56.34 -26.98 -132.10
CA ALA A 61 -56.70 -26.76 -130.70
C ALA A 61 -55.47 -26.56 -129.78
N GLU A 62 -54.39 -27.33 -129.99
CA GLU A 62 -53.16 -27.18 -129.20
C GLU A 62 -52.48 -25.82 -129.43
N ALA A 63 -52.48 -25.33 -130.67
CA ALA A 63 -51.90 -24.03 -131.02
C ALA A 63 -52.63 -22.87 -130.32
N ALA A 64 -53.96 -22.95 -130.17
CA ALA A 64 -54.77 -21.91 -129.55
C ALA A 64 -54.52 -21.76 -128.03
N SER A 65 -54.29 -22.87 -127.31
CA SER A 65 -54.08 -22.84 -125.86
C SER A 65 -52.71 -22.25 -125.48
N VAL A 66 -51.67 -22.61 -126.23
CA VAL A 66 -50.32 -22.07 -126.03
C VAL A 66 -50.31 -20.55 -126.24
N ALA A 67 -51.05 -20.05 -127.23
CA ALA A 67 -51.15 -18.62 -127.48
C ALA A 67 -51.75 -17.83 -126.30
N GLN A 68 -52.75 -18.38 -125.61
CA GLN A 68 -53.35 -17.72 -124.43
C GLN A 68 -52.39 -17.63 -123.24
N TYR A 69 -51.63 -18.68 -122.95
CA TYR A 69 -50.64 -18.66 -121.86
C TYR A 69 -49.47 -17.74 -122.14
N VAL A 70 -49.04 -17.64 -123.41
CA VAL A 70 -47.98 -16.71 -123.81
C VAL A 70 -48.40 -15.26 -123.59
N VAL A 71 -49.64 -14.90 -123.92
CA VAL A 71 -50.15 -13.53 -123.77
C VAL A 71 -50.21 -13.08 -122.30
N LYS A 72 -50.59 -13.97 -121.37
CA LYS A 72 -50.73 -13.62 -119.93
C LYS A 72 -49.47 -13.87 -119.09
N SER A 73 -48.36 -14.27 -119.70
CA SER A 73 -47.12 -14.58 -118.99
C SER A 73 -46.49 -13.36 -118.31
N ALA A 74 -46.59 -12.17 -118.91
CA ALA A 74 -45.96 -10.95 -118.40
C ALA A 74 -46.52 -10.50 -117.04
N ASP A 75 -47.85 -10.43 -116.90
CA ASP A 75 -48.51 -9.97 -115.66
C ASP A 75 -48.26 -10.92 -114.47
N ILE A 76 -48.12 -12.22 -114.73
CA ILE A 76 -47.83 -13.23 -113.70
C ILE A 76 -46.39 -13.12 -113.21
N VAL A 77 -45.46 -12.79 -114.12
CA VAL A 77 -44.05 -12.55 -113.77
C VAL A 77 -43.92 -11.28 -112.92
N GLU A 78 -44.62 -10.20 -113.28
CA GLU A 78 -44.57 -8.94 -112.51
C GLU A 78 -45.07 -9.11 -111.07
N LEU A 79 -46.20 -9.81 -110.86
CA LEU A 79 -46.71 -10.06 -109.50
C LEU A 79 -45.77 -10.98 -108.70
N HIS A 80 -45.16 -11.97 -109.35
CA HIS A 80 -44.17 -12.84 -108.71
C HIS A 80 -42.94 -12.03 -108.27
N ASP A 81 -42.48 -11.09 -109.10
CA ASP A 81 -41.33 -10.24 -108.78
C ASP A 81 -41.63 -9.30 -107.57
N GLU A 82 -42.82 -8.70 -107.49
CA GLU A 82 -43.19 -7.86 -106.34
C GLU A 82 -43.31 -8.63 -105.01
N VAL A 83 -43.86 -9.85 -105.05
CA VAL A 83 -43.95 -10.72 -103.86
C VAL A 83 -42.54 -11.16 -103.44
N GLN A 84 -41.70 -11.51 -104.42
CA GLN A 84 -40.30 -11.86 -104.17
C GLN A 84 -39.54 -10.69 -103.53
N ASP A 85 -39.81 -9.45 -103.95
CA ASP A 85 -39.18 -8.25 -103.38
C ASP A 85 -39.61 -7.98 -101.93
N CYS A 86 -40.89 -8.18 -101.60
CA CYS A 86 -41.37 -8.07 -100.22
C CYS A 86 -40.76 -9.15 -99.31
N ASP A 87 -40.67 -10.39 -99.79
CA ASP A 87 -40.00 -11.48 -99.07
C ASP A 87 -38.51 -11.19 -98.88
N ASN A 88 -37.84 -10.63 -99.89
CA ASN A 88 -36.44 -10.22 -99.79
C ASN A 88 -36.23 -9.10 -98.76
N LEU A 89 -37.17 -8.15 -98.64
CA LEU A 89 -37.09 -7.08 -97.64
C LEU A 89 -37.32 -7.59 -96.22
N LEU A 90 -38.31 -8.46 -96.03
CA LEU A 90 -38.57 -9.11 -94.74
C LEU A 90 -37.41 -10.01 -94.32
N ALA A 91 -36.82 -10.74 -95.26
CA ALA A 91 -35.62 -11.53 -95.03
C ALA A 91 -34.45 -10.65 -94.55
N LYS A 92 -34.25 -9.46 -95.14
CA LYS A 92 -33.22 -8.50 -94.69
C LYS A 92 -33.50 -7.96 -93.29
N MET A 93 -34.74 -7.63 -92.94
CA MET A 93 -35.07 -7.17 -91.58
C MET A 93 -34.88 -8.29 -90.54
N GLN A 94 -35.27 -9.51 -90.88
CA GLN A 94 -35.04 -10.68 -90.05
C GLN A 94 -33.55 -10.94 -89.85
N GLU A 95 -32.74 -10.85 -90.91
CA GLU A 95 -31.28 -11.01 -90.85
C GLU A 95 -30.65 -9.94 -89.93
N MET A 96 -31.08 -8.69 -90.04
CA MET A 96 -30.59 -7.61 -89.17
C MET A 96 -30.97 -7.80 -87.70
N LEU A 97 -32.21 -8.23 -87.40
CA LEU A 97 -32.65 -8.48 -86.03
C LEU A 97 -31.98 -9.73 -85.42
N LEU A 98 -31.79 -10.79 -86.21
CA LEU A 98 -31.02 -11.95 -85.81
C LEU A 98 -29.55 -11.58 -85.58
N GLY A 99 -29.00 -10.68 -86.39
CA GLY A 99 -27.68 -10.09 -86.17
C GLY A 99 -27.58 -9.34 -84.84
N PHE A 100 -28.51 -8.41 -84.56
CA PHE A 100 -28.54 -7.70 -83.27
C PHE A 100 -28.76 -8.64 -82.08
N GLN A 101 -29.58 -9.67 -82.21
CA GLN A 101 -29.77 -10.68 -81.16
C GLN A 101 -28.49 -11.50 -80.93
N ALA A 102 -27.78 -11.88 -82.00
CA ALA A 102 -26.51 -12.58 -81.91
C ALA A 102 -25.44 -11.69 -81.28
N ASP A 103 -25.39 -10.40 -81.64
CA ASP A 103 -24.44 -9.43 -81.07
C ASP A 103 -24.72 -9.16 -79.58
N LEU A 104 -25.98 -8.99 -79.18
CA LEU A 104 -26.37 -8.87 -77.76
C LEU A 104 -26.10 -10.15 -76.96
N GLY A 105 -26.32 -11.32 -77.56
CA GLY A 105 -25.96 -12.61 -76.99
C GLY A 105 -24.46 -12.74 -76.79
N GLY A 106 -23.67 -12.42 -77.82
CA GLY A 106 -22.21 -12.43 -77.79
C GLY A 106 -21.64 -11.47 -76.75
N ILE A 107 -22.12 -10.22 -76.71
CA ILE A 107 -21.69 -9.23 -75.71
C ILE A 107 -22.09 -9.67 -74.29
N SER A 108 -23.29 -10.22 -74.11
CA SER A 108 -23.73 -10.70 -72.79
C SER A 108 -22.90 -11.90 -72.32
N ASP A 109 -22.56 -12.81 -73.22
CA ASP A 109 -21.68 -13.95 -72.93
C ASP A 109 -20.24 -13.49 -72.65
N GLU A 110 -19.74 -12.47 -73.35
CA GLU A 110 -18.42 -11.89 -73.11
C GLU A 110 -18.37 -11.13 -71.78
N ILE A 111 -19.41 -10.36 -71.43
CA ILE A 111 -19.56 -9.73 -70.10
C ILE A 111 -19.63 -10.80 -69.02
N ARG A 112 -20.38 -11.87 -69.24
CA ARG A 112 -20.49 -12.99 -68.29
C ARG A 112 -19.16 -13.71 -68.12
N HIS A 113 -18.43 -13.95 -69.20
CA HIS A 113 -17.09 -14.51 -69.17
C HIS A 113 -16.11 -13.62 -68.38
N LEU A 114 -16.10 -12.31 -68.65
CA LEU A 114 -15.27 -11.35 -67.91
C LEU A 114 -15.66 -11.27 -66.43
N GLN A 115 -16.95 -11.36 -66.12
CA GLN A 115 -17.45 -11.37 -64.75
C GLN A 115 -17.02 -12.64 -64.01
N ASP A 116 -17.16 -13.82 -64.65
CA ASP A 116 -16.71 -15.10 -64.10
C ASP A 116 -15.19 -15.14 -63.90
N GLU A 117 -14.41 -14.60 -64.85
CA GLU A 117 -12.97 -14.43 -64.69
C GLU A 117 -12.61 -13.48 -63.56
N SER A 118 -13.30 -12.35 -63.44
CA SER A 118 -13.06 -11.35 -62.37
C SER A 118 -13.36 -11.94 -60.99
N ILE A 119 -14.47 -12.66 -60.83
CA ILE A 119 -14.81 -13.38 -59.59
C ILE A 119 -13.75 -14.46 -59.31
N GLY A 120 -13.38 -15.25 -60.32
CA GLY A 120 -12.36 -16.28 -60.20
C GLY A 120 -11.00 -15.71 -59.79
N MET A 121 -10.61 -14.57 -60.36
CA MET A 121 -9.36 -13.86 -60.02
C MET A 121 -9.40 -13.29 -58.61
N ASN A 122 -10.55 -12.76 -58.18
CA ASN A 122 -10.74 -12.26 -56.82
C ASN A 122 -10.64 -13.38 -55.78
N VAL A 123 -11.27 -14.54 -56.03
CA VAL A 123 -11.14 -15.73 -55.17
C VAL A 123 -9.68 -16.18 -55.10
N LYS A 124 -8.97 -16.25 -56.23
CA LYS A 124 -7.54 -16.58 -56.24
C LYS A 124 -6.71 -15.58 -55.44
N LEU A 125 -6.99 -14.29 -55.56
CA LEU A 125 -6.29 -13.23 -54.83
C LEU A 125 -6.56 -13.31 -53.32
N LYS A 126 -7.80 -13.55 -52.92
CA LYS A 126 -8.18 -13.75 -51.51
C LYS A 126 -7.47 -14.97 -50.90
N ASN A 127 -7.52 -16.11 -51.59
CA ASN A 127 -6.85 -17.33 -51.12
C ASN A 127 -5.33 -17.15 -51.01
N ARG A 128 -4.71 -16.42 -51.96
CA ARG A 128 -3.28 -16.10 -51.91
C ARG A 128 -2.92 -15.21 -50.72
N ARG A 129 -3.72 -14.17 -50.43
CA ARG A 129 -3.51 -13.30 -49.26
C ARG A 129 -3.64 -14.05 -47.95
N GLU A 130 -4.68 -14.89 -47.80
CA GLU A 130 -4.85 -15.72 -46.60
C GLU A 130 -3.70 -16.71 -46.41
N THR A 131 -3.18 -17.26 -47.51
CA THR A 131 -2.02 -18.16 -47.48
C THR A 131 -0.74 -17.39 -47.10
N GLU A 132 -0.53 -16.21 -47.68
CA GLU A 132 0.60 -15.32 -47.39
C GLU A 132 0.64 -14.96 -45.90
N GLU A 133 -0.50 -14.58 -45.31
CA GLU A 133 -0.60 -14.21 -43.89
C GLU A 133 -0.22 -15.38 -42.96
N LYS A 134 -0.73 -16.59 -43.24
CA LYS A 134 -0.39 -17.80 -42.47
C LYS A 134 1.08 -18.19 -42.62
N LEU A 135 1.61 -18.12 -43.84
CA LEU A 135 3.02 -18.41 -44.11
C LEU A 135 3.95 -17.39 -43.46
N GLN A 136 3.60 -16.10 -43.48
CA GLN A 136 4.37 -15.06 -42.83
C GLN A 136 4.39 -15.27 -41.31
N THR A 137 3.24 -15.58 -40.71
CA THR A 137 3.15 -15.91 -39.29
C THR A 137 4.06 -17.07 -38.91
N TYR A 138 4.09 -18.13 -39.71
CA TYR A 138 4.98 -19.27 -39.49
C TYR A 138 6.46 -18.91 -39.72
N LEU A 139 6.77 -18.18 -40.78
CA LEU A 139 8.12 -17.75 -41.13
C LEU A 139 8.73 -16.87 -40.04
N ASP A 140 7.94 -15.95 -39.45
CA ASP A 140 8.40 -15.06 -38.38
C ASP A 140 8.83 -15.83 -37.13
N GLN A 141 8.20 -16.99 -36.85
CA GLN A 141 8.58 -17.87 -35.73
C GLN A 141 9.86 -18.67 -36.03
N VAL A 142 10.01 -19.19 -37.25
CA VAL A 142 11.11 -20.11 -37.60
C VAL A 142 12.36 -19.38 -38.08
N ALA A 143 12.23 -18.30 -38.85
CA ALA A 143 13.35 -17.64 -39.49
C ALA A 143 14.21 -16.88 -38.48
N VAL A 144 15.50 -17.19 -38.36
CA VAL A 144 16.43 -16.45 -37.49
C VAL A 144 17.18 -15.41 -38.31
N ALA A 145 16.87 -14.13 -38.08
CA ALA A 145 17.53 -13.03 -38.78
C ALA A 145 19.04 -12.95 -38.41
N PRO A 146 19.96 -12.75 -39.37
CA PRO A 146 21.39 -12.61 -39.06
C PRO A 146 21.71 -11.44 -38.11
N SER A 147 20.91 -10.36 -38.17
CA SER A 147 21.00 -9.23 -37.25
C SER A 147 20.73 -9.64 -35.80
N LEU A 148 19.77 -10.55 -35.57
CA LEU A 148 19.46 -11.10 -34.25
C LEU A 148 20.66 -11.89 -33.69
N VAL A 149 21.25 -12.75 -34.51
CA VAL A 149 22.45 -13.53 -34.14
C VAL A 149 23.60 -12.62 -33.77
N LYS A 150 23.91 -11.63 -34.63
CA LYS A 150 25.00 -10.68 -34.39
C LYS A 150 24.79 -9.87 -33.12
N THR A 151 23.55 -9.45 -32.85
CA THR A 151 23.23 -8.66 -31.65
C THR A 151 23.42 -9.49 -30.37
N ILE A 152 23.08 -10.78 -30.40
CA ILE A 152 23.21 -11.66 -29.24
C ILE A 152 24.66 -12.11 -29.02
N ASP A 153 25.40 -12.34 -30.09
CA ASP A 153 26.77 -12.85 -30.04
C ASP A 153 27.82 -11.76 -29.77
N GLU A 154 27.72 -10.64 -30.50
CA GLU A 154 28.72 -9.56 -30.50
C GLU A 154 28.22 -8.27 -29.82
N GLY A 155 26.90 -8.07 -29.74
CA GLY A 155 26.31 -6.83 -29.24
C GLY A 155 26.54 -6.61 -27.74
N GLU A 156 26.60 -5.33 -27.34
CA GLU A 156 26.62 -4.93 -25.94
C GLU A 156 25.27 -5.20 -25.26
N VAL A 157 25.28 -5.50 -23.96
CA VAL A 157 24.06 -5.76 -23.18
C VAL A 157 23.39 -4.43 -22.83
N ASN A 158 22.54 -3.96 -23.73
CA ASN A 158 21.76 -2.72 -23.63
C ASN A 158 20.27 -2.98 -23.95
N GLU A 159 19.46 -1.93 -24.11
CA GLU A 159 18.03 -2.07 -24.45
C GLU A 159 17.80 -2.79 -25.79
N ALA A 160 18.67 -2.59 -26.78
CA ALA A 160 18.58 -3.30 -28.06
C ALA A 160 18.84 -4.82 -27.87
N TYR A 161 19.76 -5.19 -26.97
CA TYR A 161 19.98 -6.57 -26.58
C TYR A 161 18.74 -7.17 -25.90
N LEU A 162 18.03 -6.42 -25.05
CA LEU A 162 16.77 -6.88 -24.45
C LEU A 162 15.71 -7.17 -25.51
N HIS A 163 15.53 -6.29 -26.49
CA HIS A 163 14.57 -6.52 -27.58
C HIS A 163 14.92 -7.77 -28.40
N ALA A 164 16.21 -7.95 -28.70
CA ALA A 164 16.73 -9.16 -29.33
C ALA A 164 16.45 -10.41 -28.46
N LEU A 165 16.64 -10.31 -27.14
CA LEU A 165 16.41 -11.41 -26.20
C LEU A 165 14.93 -11.79 -26.09
N VAL A 166 14.01 -10.81 -26.10
CA VAL A 166 12.55 -11.06 -26.14
C VAL A 166 12.18 -11.80 -27.41
N THR A 167 12.72 -11.38 -28.55
CA THR A 167 12.51 -12.03 -29.85
C THR A 167 13.03 -13.47 -29.82
N LEU A 168 14.23 -13.70 -29.28
CA LEU A 168 14.77 -15.04 -29.10
C LEU A 168 13.91 -15.90 -28.17
N ASN A 169 13.45 -15.35 -27.04
CA ASN A 169 12.62 -16.09 -26.08
C ASN A 169 11.28 -16.50 -26.71
N GLY A 170 10.67 -15.63 -27.52
CA GLY A 170 9.48 -15.99 -28.31
C GLY A 170 9.71 -17.21 -29.20
N LYS A 171 10.84 -17.24 -29.92
CA LYS A 171 11.23 -18.36 -30.78
C LYS A 171 11.54 -19.63 -30.00
N LEU A 172 12.17 -19.50 -28.82
CA LEU A 172 12.43 -20.63 -27.92
C LEU A 172 11.14 -21.18 -27.29
N ARG A 173 10.14 -20.33 -27.02
CA ARG A 173 8.82 -20.77 -26.55
C ARG A 173 8.05 -21.48 -27.65
N TYR A 174 8.08 -20.96 -28.87
CA TYR A 174 7.54 -21.65 -30.04
C TYR A 174 8.19 -23.03 -30.22
N ALA A 175 9.53 -23.08 -30.14
CA ALA A 175 10.30 -24.33 -30.17
C ALA A 175 9.91 -25.35 -29.09
N ALA A 176 9.47 -24.88 -27.92
CA ALA A 176 9.11 -25.71 -26.77
C ALA A 176 7.63 -26.13 -26.76
N LEU A 177 6.82 -25.71 -27.73
CA LEU A 177 5.42 -26.15 -27.83
C LEU A 177 5.35 -27.66 -27.99
N SER A 178 4.58 -28.30 -27.12
CA SER A 178 4.30 -29.74 -27.16
C SER A 178 3.05 -30.07 -27.99
N ASP A 179 2.20 -29.07 -28.19
CA ASP A 179 0.99 -29.13 -29.00
C ASP A 179 1.15 -28.27 -30.26
N PRO A 180 0.34 -28.49 -31.30
CA PRO A 180 0.35 -27.65 -32.49
C PRO A 180 0.06 -26.19 -32.17
N ASP A 181 0.63 -25.28 -32.97
CA ASP A 181 0.46 -23.85 -32.74
C ASP A 181 -1.03 -23.46 -32.74
N PRO A 182 -1.54 -22.80 -31.68
CA PRO A 182 -2.92 -22.32 -31.61
C PRO A 182 -3.33 -21.40 -32.77
N SER A 183 -2.36 -20.76 -33.43
CA SER A 183 -2.61 -19.91 -34.61
C SER A 183 -2.94 -20.70 -35.87
N GLY A 184 -2.80 -22.03 -35.86
CA GLY A 184 -2.99 -22.90 -37.03
C GLY A 184 -1.92 -22.73 -38.11
N SER A 185 -0.84 -22.00 -37.82
CA SER A 185 0.23 -21.68 -38.78
C SER A 185 1.02 -22.91 -39.26
N SER A 186 1.03 -23.96 -38.45
CA SER A 186 1.82 -25.18 -38.63
C SER A 186 0.97 -26.40 -39.04
N PHE A 187 -0.26 -26.18 -39.53
CA PHE A 187 -1.11 -27.26 -40.09
C PHE A 187 -1.32 -28.43 -39.11
N ASP A 188 -1.57 -28.12 -37.84
CA ASP A 188 -1.72 -29.09 -36.73
C ASP A 188 -0.48 -29.96 -36.46
N LEU A 189 0.69 -29.56 -36.97
CA LEU A 189 1.97 -30.20 -36.66
C LEU A 189 2.67 -29.46 -35.51
N VAL A 190 3.37 -30.23 -34.69
CA VAL A 190 4.25 -29.68 -33.65
C VAL A 190 5.48 -29.05 -34.33
N PRO A 191 6.03 -27.93 -33.83
CA PRO A 191 7.21 -27.29 -34.43
C PRO A 191 8.39 -28.25 -34.62
N SER A 192 8.61 -29.21 -33.72
CA SER A 192 9.66 -30.23 -33.84
C SER A 192 9.48 -31.20 -35.02
N GLN A 193 8.27 -31.30 -35.58
CA GLN A 193 7.96 -32.19 -36.71
C GLN A 193 8.14 -31.50 -38.08
N THR A 194 8.35 -30.18 -38.12
CA THR A 194 8.52 -29.46 -39.38
C THR A 194 9.98 -29.44 -39.82
N ALA A 195 10.22 -29.70 -41.12
CA ALA A 195 11.58 -29.75 -41.68
C ALA A 195 12.33 -28.41 -41.51
N ALA A 196 11.66 -27.29 -41.76
CA ALA A 196 12.24 -25.95 -41.62
C ALA A 196 12.69 -25.64 -40.19
N PHE A 197 11.98 -26.16 -39.17
CA PHE A 197 12.37 -25.97 -37.79
C PHE A 197 13.54 -26.88 -37.40
N SER A 198 13.56 -28.13 -37.87
CA SER A 198 14.69 -29.05 -37.68
C SER A 198 16.03 -28.47 -38.16
N ASP A 199 16.03 -27.69 -39.25
CA ASP A 199 17.23 -27.02 -39.76
C ASP A 199 17.74 -25.90 -38.83
N VAL A 200 16.83 -25.25 -38.12
CA VAL A 200 17.10 -24.07 -37.28
C VAL A 200 17.32 -24.43 -35.81
N GLU A 201 16.79 -25.57 -35.35
CA GLU A 201 16.82 -26.00 -33.96
C GLU A 201 18.23 -25.99 -33.35
N ALA A 202 19.22 -26.51 -34.09
CA ALA A 202 20.62 -26.53 -33.65
C ALA A 202 21.19 -25.11 -33.47
N GLN A 203 20.82 -24.17 -34.34
CA GLN A 203 21.24 -22.77 -34.24
C GLN A 203 20.57 -22.05 -33.07
N LEU A 204 19.27 -22.28 -32.85
CA LEU A 204 18.55 -21.75 -31.68
C LEU A 204 19.14 -22.26 -30.37
N LYS A 205 19.51 -23.54 -30.27
CA LYS A 205 20.19 -24.10 -29.09
C LYS A 205 21.55 -23.45 -28.84
N LYS A 206 22.36 -23.23 -29.89
CA LYS A 206 23.65 -22.52 -29.78
C LYS A 206 23.46 -21.06 -29.36
N LEU A 207 22.49 -20.37 -29.96
CA LEU A 207 22.18 -18.98 -29.66
C LEU A 207 21.66 -18.82 -28.23
N LYS A 208 20.83 -19.75 -27.75
CA LYS A 208 20.40 -19.86 -26.35
C LYS A 208 21.60 -19.99 -25.41
N ALA A 209 22.49 -20.95 -25.66
CA ALA A 209 23.69 -21.15 -24.83
C ALA A 209 24.59 -19.91 -24.80
N ARG A 210 24.75 -19.25 -25.96
CA ARG A 210 25.53 -18.00 -26.06
C ARG A 210 24.88 -16.85 -25.30
N ALA A 211 23.57 -16.66 -25.43
CA ALA A 211 22.82 -15.67 -24.67
C ALA A 211 22.98 -15.88 -23.16
N ILE A 212 22.81 -17.12 -22.67
CA ILE A 212 22.99 -17.46 -21.25
C ILE A 212 24.39 -17.09 -20.77
N ALA A 213 25.44 -17.43 -21.53
CA ALA A 213 26.82 -17.13 -21.17
C ALA A 213 27.09 -15.61 -21.08
N ARG A 214 26.57 -14.84 -22.04
CA ARG A 214 26.71 -13.36 -22.08
C ARG A 214 25.97 -12.69 -20.92
N ILE A 215 24.75 -13.14 -20.63
CA ILE A 215 23.95 -12.63 -19.51
C ILE A 215 24.67 -12.92 -18.19
N ARG A 216 25.15 -14.15 -17.99
CA ARG A 216 25.90 -14.55 -16.81
C ARG A 216 27.15 -13.69 -16.62
N GLU A 217 27.95 -13.50 -17.68
CA GLU A 217 29.15 -12.66 -17.65
C GLU A 217 28.82 -11.21 -17.23
N PHE A 218 27.79 -10.61 -17.83
CA PHE A 218 27.36 -9.26 -17.51
C PHE A 218 26.89 -9.13 -16.05
N LEU A 219 26.01 -10.01 -15.60
CA LEU A 219 25.44 -9.98 -14.26
C LEU A 219 26.53 -10.18 -13.18
N LEU A 220 27.44 -11.14 -13.37
CA LEU A 220 28.55 -11.37 -12.45
C LEU A 220 29.56 -10.21 -12.44
N ALA A 221 29.81 -9.59 -13.59
CA ALA A 221 30.63 -8.37 -13.66
C ALA A 221 30.03 -7.24 -12.83
N LYS A 222 28.71 -7.03 -12.90
CA LYS A 222 28.00 -6.04 -12.07
C LYS A 222 28.03 -6.38 -10.58
N MET A 223 27.94 -7.65 -10.20
CA MET A 223 28.12 -8.05 -8.80
C MET A 223 29.54 -7.77 -8.29
N ASN A 224 30.55 -7.90 -9.15
CA ASN A 224 31.93 -7.54 -8.78
C ASN A 224 32.12 -6.02 -8.63
N GLU A 225 31.36 -5.18 -9.34
CA GLU A 225 31.33 -3.74 -9.11
C GLU A 225 30.70 -3.38 -7.75
N VAL A 226 29.62 -4.06 -7.36
CA VAL A 226 28.95 -3.87 -6.05
C VAL A 226 29.86 -4.22 -4.88
N LYS A 227 30.75 -5.22 -5.05
CA LYS A 227 31.73 -5.61 -4.03
C LYS A 227 32.84 -4.56 -3.82
N LYS A 228 33.01 -3.59 -4.74
CA LYS A 228 34.04 -2.56 -4.59
C LYS A 228 33.65 -1.55 -3.48
N PRO A 229 34.60 -1.13 -2.64
CA PRO A 229 34.32 -0.15 -1.59
C PRO A 229 33.92 1.20 -2.20
N LYS A 230 33.00 1.92 -1.52
CA LYS A 230 32.44 3.22 -1.93
C LYS A 230 31.54 3.20 -3.17
N THR A 231 31.20 2.03 -3.71
CA THR A 231 30.18 1.93 -4.76
C THR A 231 28.82 2.36 -4.21
N ASN A 232 28.12 3.23 -4.91
CA ASN A 232 26.73 3.54 -4.61
C ASN A 232 25.84 2.39 -5.11
N VAL A 233 25.59 1.43 -4.23
CA VAL A 233 24.83 0.21 -4.54
C VAL A 233 23.44 0.54 -5.08
N GLN A 234 22.76 1.52 -4.48
CA GLN A 234 21.41 1.93 -4.90
C GLN A 234 21.40 2.47 -6.32
N MET A 235 22.44 3.23 -6.71
CA MET A 235 22.58 3.73 -8.08
C MET A 235 22.78 2.60 -9.09
N VAL A 236 23.59 1.58 -8.77
CA VAL A 236 23.79 0.39 -9.62
C VAL A 236 22.49 -0.41 -9.76
N GLN A 237 21.77 -0.61 -8.65
CA GLN A 237 20.49 -1.32 -8.64
C GLN A 237 19.44 -0.61 -9.51
N GLN A 238 19.24 0.70 -9.33
CA GLN A 238 18.18 1.45 -10.01
C GLN A 238 18.50 1.78 -11.49
N ASN A 239 19.74 2.16 -11.80
CA ASN A 239 20.08 2.66 -13.13
C ASN A 239 20.61 1.58 -14.08
N THR A 240 21.07 0.44 -13.56
CA THR A 240 21.71 -0.62 -14.37
C THR A 240 20.98 -1.95 -14.27
N LEU A 241 20.74 -2.46 -13.06
CA LEU A 241 20.12 -3.78 -12.91
C LEU A 241 18.62 -3.75 -13.19
N LEU A 242 17.88 -2.81 -12.60
CA LEU A 242 16.43 -2.75 -12.73
C LEU A 242 15.94 -2.59 -14.19
N PRO A 243 16.55 -1.74 -15.05
CA PRO A 243 16.21 -1.67 -16.47
C PRO A 243 16.47 -2.99 -17.20
N MET A 244 17.47 -3.75 -16.75
CA MET A 244 17.87 -5.05 -17.30
C MET A 244 17.17 -6.24 -16.63
N LYS A 245 16.05 -6.04 -15.91
CA LYS A 245 15.35 -7.12 -15.18
C LYS A 245 14.92 -8.31 -16.04
N TYR A 246 14.61 -8.07 -17.33
CA TYR A 246 14.21 -9.15 -18.25
C TYR A 246 15.31 -10.19 -18.46
N LEU A 247 16.58 -9.86 -18.21
CA LEU A 247 17.68 -10.82 -18.25
C LEU A 247 17.47 -11.96 -17.24
N VAL A 248 17.01 -11.64 -16.03
CA VAL A 248 16.74 -12.63 -14.98
C VAL A 248 15.51 -13.47 -15.34
N THR A 249 14.45 -12.86 -15.90
CA THR A 249 13.28 -13.59 -16.40
C THR A 249 13.67 -14.58 -17.50
N PHE A 250 14.52 -14.16 -18.44
CA PHE A 250 15.01 -15.05 -19.50
C PHE A 250 15.79 -16.23 -18.92
N LEU A 251 16.67 -15.99 -17.94
CA LEU A 251 17.41 -17.07 -17.26
C LEU A 251 16.48 -18.02 -16.51
N ALA A 252 15.46 -17.51 -15.81
CA ALA A 252 14.49 -18.35 -15.10
C ALA A 252 13.75 -19.32 -16.05
N ASP A 253 13.36 -18.85 -17.24
CA ASP A 253 12.66 -19.67 -18.24
C ASP A 253 13.59 -20.69 -18.93
N ASN A 254 14.86 -20.33 -19.15
CA ASN A 254 15.75 -21.05 -20.07
C ASN A 254 16.90 -21.82 -19.41
N ALA A 255 17.36 -21.36 -18.24
CA ALA A 255 18.51 -21.87 -17.49
C ALA A 255 18.37 -21.55 -15.99
N PRO A 256 17.42 -22.20 -15.28
CA PRO A 256 17.12 -21.89 -13.87
C PRO A 256 18.33 -22.08 -12.94
N GLU A 257 19.24 -23.00 -13.26
CA GLU A 257 20.49 -23.21 -12.51
C GLU A 257 21.39 -21.97 -12.48
N VAL A 258 21.45 -21.21 -13.60
CA VAL A 258 22.28 -20.00 -13.71
C VAL A 258 21.61 -18.81 -13.01
N GLU A 259 20.27 -18.74 -13.04
CA GLU A 259 19.51 -17.77 -12.23
C GLU A 259 19.76 -17.97 -10.74
N GLU A 260 19.67 -19.21 -10.28
CA GLU A 260 19.92 -19.56 -8.88
C GLU A 260 21.37 -19.27 -8.47
N GLU A 261 22.36 -19.63 -9.29
CA GLU A 261 23.76 -19.26 -9.07
C GLU A 261 23.91 -17.74 -8.88
N PHE A 262 23.34 -16.95 -9.80
CA PHE A 262 23.42 -15.50 -9.73
C PHE A 262 22.74 -14.94 -8.48
N ARG A 263 21.58 -15.50 -8.09
CA ARG A 263 20.86 -15.13 -6.87
C ARG A 263 21.69 -15.36 -5.61
N GLU A 264 22.40 -16.48 -5.52
CA GLU A 264 23.33 -16.75 -4.40
C GLU A 264 24.50 -15.75 -4.39
N VAL A 265 25.09 -15.48 -5.55
CA VAL A 265 26.20 -14.51 -5.66
C VAL A 265 25.74 -13.11 -5.26
N TYR A 266 24.53 -12.71 -5.67
CA TYR A 266 23.90 -11.45 -5.29
C TYR A 266 23.71 -11.38 -3.77
N ALA A 267 23.09 -12.41 -3.18
CA ALA A 267 22.78 -12.45 -1.75
C ALA A 267 24.05 -12.33 -0.89
N GLU A 268 25.10 -13.07 -1.22
CA GLU A 268 26.37 -13.02 -0.47
C GLU A 268 27.11 -11.69 -0.67
N ALA A 269 27.11 -11.13 -1.89
CA ALA A 269 27.72 -9.84 -2.17
C ALA A 269 27.03 -8.72 -1.37
N MET A 270 25.70 -8.66 -1.43
CA MET A 270 24.90 -7.66 -0.72
C MET A 270 25.00 -7.82 0.80
N SER A 271 24.93 -9.06 1.31
CA SER A 271 25.07 -9.33 2.73
C SER A 271 26.40 -8.82 3.29
N LYS A 272 27.51 -9.10 2.58
CA LYS A 272 28.84 -8.61 2.98
C LYS A 272 28.96 -7.09 2.92
N THR A 273 28.43 -6.47 1.86
CA THR A 273 28.47 -5.02 1.69
C THR A 273 27.67 -4.30 2.77
N LEU A 274 26.44 -4.74 3.04
CA LEU A 274 25.58 -4.14 4.06
C LEU A 274 26.18 -4.27 5.46
N VAL A 275 26.68 -5.45 5.84
CA VAL A 275 27.35 -5.65 7.14
C VAL A 275 28.50 -4.65 7.33
N ASN A 276 29.31 -4.42 6.30
CA ASN A 276 30.43 -3.47 6.37
C ASN A 276 29.95 -2.02 6.50
N VAL A 277 28.88 -1.64 5.78
CA VAL A 277 28.26 -0.31 5.86
C VAL A 277 27.73 -0.06 7.28
N PHE A 278 26.92 -0.97 7.82
CA PHE A 278 26.32 -0.82 9.15
C PHE A 278 27.37 -0.88 10.27
N ARG A 279 28.38 -1.74 10.14
CA ARG A 279 29.52 -1.78 11.08
C ARG A 279 30.25 -0.44 11.11
N SER A 280 30.63 0.08 9.95
CA SER A 280 31.36 1.35 9.83
C SER A 280 30.51 2.52 10.33
N TYR A 281 29.22 2.51 10.01
CA TYR A 281 28.28 3.54 10.44
C TYR A 281 28.09 3.55 11.96
N HIS A 282 27.86 2.39 12.58
CA HIS A 282 27.73 2.26 14.02
C HIS A 282 29.02 2.67 14.75
N THR A 283 30.19 2.15 14.32
CA THR A 283 31.48 2.55 14.90
C THR A 283 31.75 4.05 14.73
N GLY A 284 31.32 4.66 13.62
CA GLY A 284 31.39 6.10 13.39
C GLY A 284 30.52 6.90 14.37
N LEU A 285 29.25 6.50 14.53
CA LEU A 285 28.32 7.15 15.46
C LEU A 285 28.76 7.03 16.92
N MET A 286 29.32 5.88 17.32
CA MET A 286 29.81 5.66 18.67
C MET A 286 30.96 6.58 19.07
N LYS A 287 31.66 7.22 18.12
CA LYS A 287 32.67 8.26 18.43
C LYS A 287 32.07 9.54 19.00
N PHE A 288 30.79 9.81 18.71
CA PHE A 288 30.05 10.96 19.21
C PHE A 288 29.23 10.64 20.47
N HIS A 289 29.26 9.39 20.92
CA HIS A 289 28.44 8.94 22.03
C HIS A 289 28.90 9.57 23.35
N GLU A 290 27.97 10.19 24.07
CA GLU A 290 28.15 10.66 25.45
C GLU A 290 27.32 9.81 26.42
N GLU A 291 27.97 9.32 27.47
CA GLU A 291 27.30 8.53 28.52
C GLU A 291 26.48 9.46 29.43
N VAL A 292 25.17 9.24 29.49
CA VAL A 292 24.21 10.09 30.22
C VAL A 292 24.03 9.64 31.67
N ALA A 293 24.08 8.33 31.93
CA ALA A 293 23.83 7.74 33.25
C ALA A 293 24.82 6.61 33.56
N ALA A 294 25.48 6.69 34.71
CA ALA A 294 26.33 5.63 35.23
C ALA A 294 25.56 4.73 36.22
N ARG A 295 26.15 3.59 36.59
CA ARG A 295 25.57 2.63 37.56
C ARG A 295 25.19 3.24 38.91
N THR A 296 25.89 4.30 39.32
CA THR A 296 25.65 5.00 40.60
C THR A 296 24.52 6.02 40.54
N ASP A 297 24.04 6.35 39.34
CA ASP A 297 23.06 7.40 39.11
C ASP A 297 21.63 6.86 39.26
N VAL A 298 21.35 6.41 40.48
CA VAL A 298 20.01 6.05 40.95
C VAL A 298 19.36 7.24 41.67
N ILE A 299 18.05 7.16 41.91
CA ILE A 299 17.28 8.22 42.58
C ILE A 299 17.84 8.51 43.98
N VAL A 300 18.10 7.46 44.77
CA VAL A 300 18.71 7.60 46.10
C VAL A 300 20.16 7.18 46.08
N VAL A 301 21.04 8.14 46.35
CA VAL A 301 22.49 7.89 46.46
C VAL A 301 22.97 8.27 47.86
N ASP A 302 23.83 7.44 48.45
CA ASP A 302 24.50 7.76 49.71
C ASP A 302 25.53 8.88 49.46
N GLU A 303 25.39 10.01 50.15
CA GLU A 303 26.26 11.18 49.97
C GLU A 303 27.74 10.84 50.25
N GLN A 304 28.00 9.87 51.13
CA GLN A 304 29.35 9.40 51.44
C GLN A 304 29.93 8.53 50.32
N SER A 305 29.09 7.82 49.57
CA SER A 305 29.51 7.01 48.41
C SER A 305 29.86 7.84 47.18
N LEU A 306 29.44 9.11 47.14
CA LEU A 306 29.71 10.07 46.07
C LEU A 306 31.05 10.78 46.21
N LYS A 307 31.65 10.78 47.40
CA LYS A 307 32.97 11.38 47.67
C LYS A 307 34.05 10.39 47.21
N GLY A 308 34.67 10.68 46.06
CA GLY A 308 35.82 9.91 45.58
C GLY A 308 37.03 10.05 46.52
N ILE A 309 37.93 9.06 46.50
CA ILE A 309 39.14 8.98 47.37
C ILE A 309 40.04 10.24 47.27
N PHE A 310 39.90 11.06 46.21
CA PHE A 310 40.70 12.27 45.97
C PHE A 310 39.89 13.57 45.77
N SER A 311 38.57 13.59 46.00
CA SER A 311 37.76 14.82 45.85
C SER A 311 36.83 15.05 47.04
N SER A 312 36.97 16.22 47.67
CA SER A 312 36.15 16.65 48.81
C SER A 312 34.82 17.31 48.39
N ARG A 313 34.62 17.61 47.10
CA ARG A 313 33.40 18.25 46.58
C ARG A 313 32.71 17.37 45.55
N VAL A 314 31.48 16.96 45.86
CA VAL A 314 30.55 16.27 44.96
C VAL A 314 29.70 17.33 44.27
N ASN A 315 29.76 17.41 42.94
CA ASN A 315 28.97 18.38 42.18
C ASN A 315 27.63 17.74 41.78
N LEU A 316 26.62 17.82 42.66
CA LEU A 316 25.30 17.21 42.46
C LEU A 316 24.50 17.83 41.30
N SER A 317 24.79 19.08 40.89
CA SER A 317 23.99 19.78 39.86
C SER A 317 24.09 19.14 38.48
N LYS A 318 25.29 18.75 38.03
CA LYS A 318 25.49 18.05 36.73
C LYS A 318 24.87 16.65 36.68
N ARG A 319 24.62 16.02 37.84
CA ARG A 319 24.01 14.69 37.96
C ARG A 319 22.49 14.72 38.14
N ASN A 320 21.90 15.91 38.24
CA ASN A 320 20.45 16.04 38.31
C ASN A 320 19.82 16.00 36.89
N ASP A 321 20.57 16.35 35.85
CA ASP A 321 20.06 16.27 34.46
C ASP A 321 19.88 14.85 33.92
N THR A 322 20.39 13.82 34.61
CA THR A 322 20.31 12.41 34.17
C THR A 322 18.88 11.93 33.94
N PHE A 323 17.92 12.39 34.76
CA PHE A 323 16.52 12.00 34.64
C PHE A 323 15.68 13.01 33.84
N SER A 324 16.29 14.06 33.28
CA SER A 324 15.62 15.07 32.48
C SER A 324 15.39 14.59 31.04
N VAL A 325 14.16 14.71 30.54
CA VAL A 325 13.75 14.32 29.18
C VAL A 325 13.78 15.47 28.18
N THR A 326 13.85 16.72 28.64
CA THR A 326 13.38 17.91 27.89
C THR A 326 13.92 18.04 26.46
N GLU A 327 15.25 17.98 26.27
CA GLU A 327 15.83 18.07 24.92
C GLU A 327 15.85 16.73 24.19
N ARG A 328 15.80 15.63 24.93
CA ARG A 328 15.88 14.26 24.43
C ARG A 328 14.57 13.80 23.80
N GLU A 329 13.42 14.32 24.24
CA GLU A 329 12.10 14.01 23.69
C GLU A 329 11.95 14.39 22.20
N LYS A 330 12.67 15.44 21.76
CA LYS A 330 12.71 15.88 20.35
C LYS A 330 13.14 14.78 19.38
N ILE A 331 13.81 13.74 19.88
CA ILE A 331 14.15 12.57 19.08
C ILE A 331 12.92 11.83 18.54
N LEU A 332 11.80 11.88 19.26
CA LEU A 332 10.54 11.24 18.86
C LEU A 332 9.88 12.00 17.71
N GLU A 333 9.95 13.34 17.72
CA GLU A 333 9.48 14.17 16.60
C GLU A 333 10.32 13.94 15.35
N THR A 334 11.62 13.70 15.55
CA THR A 334 12.56 13.38 14.48
C THR A 334 12.70 11.88 14.24
N ALA A 335 11.75 11.03 14.67
CA ALA A 335 11.91 9.57 14.55
C ALA A 335 12.05 9.07 13.10
N SER A 336 11.47 9.79 12.12
CA SER A 336 11.43 9.40 10.70
C SER A 336 12.28 10.27 9.76
N THR A 337 13.01 11.26 10.28
CA THR A 337 13.92 12.09 9.47
C THR A 337 15.09 11.27 8.88
N PRO A 338 15.78 11.72 7.82
CA PRO A 338 16.90 10.97 7.28
C PRO A 338 18.02 10.71 8.32
N PRO A 339 18.79 9.61 8.20
CA PRO A 339 19.91 9.33 9.11
C PRO A 339 20.99 10.42 9.05
N LEU A 340 21.66 10.65 10.19
CA LEU A 340 22.74 11.61 10.33
C LEU A 340 23.94 11.23 9.45
N ILE A 341 24.49 12.22 8.74
CA ILE A 341 25.69 12.08 7.94
C ILE A 341 26.93 12.29 8.82
N LEU A 342 27.78 11.26 8.95
CA LEU A 342 28.92 11.25 9.88
C LEU A 342 29.89 12.43 9.72
N HIS A 343 30.15 12.87 8.49
CA HIS A 343 31.08 13.98 8.23
C HIS A 343 30.54 15.32 8.75
N VAL A 344 29.23 15.56 8.63
CA VAL A 344 28.58 16.77 9.14
C VAL A 344 28.64 16.78 10.67
N ALA A 345 28.32 15.63 11.29
CA ALA A 345 28.40 15.48 12.75
C ALA A 345 29.81 15.72 13.31
N GLN A 346 30.84 15.31 12.57
CA GLN A 346 32.23 15.55 12.95
C GLN A 346 32.63 17.03 12.88
N GLN A 347 32.16 17.77 11.87
CA GLN A 347 32.44 19.19 11.72
C GLN A 347 31.76 20.03 12.80
N GLU A 348 30.53 19.65 13.18
CA GLU A 348 29.75 20.33 14.20
C GLU A 348 30.14 19.94 15.63
N GLY A 349 31.00 18.92 15.81
CA GLY A 349 31.44 18.47 17.13
C GLY A 349 30.28 17.95 18.00
N LEU A 350 29.27 17.35 17.37
CA LEU A 350 28.06 16.92 18.05
C LEU A 350 28.35 15.84 19.10
N LYS A 351 27.65 15.91 20.21
CA LYS A 351 27.57 14.85 21.21
C LYS A 351 26.17 14.25 21.18
N LEU A 352 26.10 12.93 21.18
CA LEU A 352 24.85 12.19 20.99
C LEU A 352 24.60 11.25 22.16
N PRO A 353 23.42 11.31 22.80
CA PRO A 353 23.02 10.24 23.70
C PRO A 353 22.76 8.96 22.89
N TYR A 354 22.76 7.80 23.55
CA TYR A 354 22.70 6.53 22.81
C TYR A 354 21.39 6.34 22.04
N GLU A 355 20.25 6.82 22.54
CA GLU A 355 18.99 6.75 21.80
C GLU A 355 19.07 7.47 20.44
N ALA A 356 19.90 8.51 20.31
CA ALA A 356 20.18 9.17 19.03
C ALA A 356 21.03 8.30 18.09
N VAL A 357 22.01 7.59 18.64
CA VAL A 357 22.77 6.58 17.88
C VAL A 357 21.84 5.47 17.40
N PHE A 358 21.03 4.92 18.30
CA PHE A 358 20.04 3.88 18.02
C PHE A 358 19.07 4.32 16.94
N ARG A 359 18.46 5.51 17.08
CA ARG A 359 17.53 6.08 16.09
C ARG A 359 18.15 6.16 14.70
N ASN A 360 19.39 6.64 14.59
CA ASN A 360 20.06 6.79 13.30
C ASN A 360 20.41 5.44 12.66
N VAL A 361 20.88 4.47 13.44
CA VAL A 361 21.14 3.11 12.96
C VAL A 361 19.83 2.45 12.49
N GLN A 362 18.77 2.56 13.29
CA GLN A 362 17.46 1.98 12.95
C GLN A 362 16.83 2.61 11.71
N GLN A 363 16.89 3.94 11.59
CA GLN A 363 16.36 4.62 10.41
C GLN A 363 17.13 4.24 9.14
N HIS A 364 18.47 4.17 9.23
CA HIS A 364 19.29 3.70 8.12
C HIS A 364 18.91 2.25 7.74
N LEU A 365 18.73 1.37 8.74
CA LEU A 365 18.30 0.00 8.52
C LEU A 365 16.94 -0.07 7.82
N MET A 366 15.95 0.71 8.27
CA MET A 366 14.62 0.77 7.66
C MET A 366 14.67 1.23 6.21
N ASP A 367 15.42 2.28 5.91
CA ASP A 367 15.49 2.84 4.56
C ASP A 367 16.23 1.89 3.61
N SER A 368 17.35 1.29 4.05
CA SER A 368 18.05 0.26 3.28
C SER A 368 17.22 -1.01 3.08
N ALA A 369 16.52 -1.48 4.13
CA ALA A 369 15.65 -2.65 4.04
C ALA A 369 14.45 -2.39 3.11
N THR A 370 13.89 -1.17 3.15
CA THR A 370 12.80 -0.74 2.26
C THR A 370 13.26 -0.75 0.80
N SER A 371 14.39 -0.09 0.48
CA SER A 371 14.89 -0.03 -0.89
C SER A 371 15.23 -1.41 -1.44
N GLU A 372 15.90 -2.24 -0.62
CA GLU A 372 16.30 -3.58 -1.04
C GLU A 372 15.08 -4.49 -1.21
N TYR A 373 14.13 -4.49 -0.28
CA TYR A 373 12.94 -5.34 -0.37
C TYR A 373 12.13 -5.05 -1.63
N LEU A 374 11.94 -3.77 -1.98
CA LEU A 374 11.28 -3.37 -3.22
C LEU A 374 12.07 -3.82 -4.45
N PHE A 375 13.39 -3.64 -4.45
CA PHE A 375 14.26 -4.11 -5.53
C PHE A 375 14.16 -5.63 -5.72
N LEU A 376 14.22 -6.42 -4.64
CA LEU A 376 14.16 -7.88 -4.70
C LEU A 376 12.83 -8.38 -5.27
N ILE A 377 11.72 -7.76 -4.88
CA ILE A 377 10.39 -8.09 -5.43
C ILE A 377 10.30 -7.78 -6.91
N GLU A 378 10.86 -6.65 -7.35
CA GLU A 378 10.75 -6.23 -8.75
C GLU A 378 11.73 -6.96 -9.68
N PHE A 379 12.98 -7.13 -9.26
CA PHE A 379 14.06 -7.64 -10.11
C PHE A 379 14.09 -9.18 -10.18
N PHE A 380 13.83 -9.87 -9.08
CA PHE A 380 13.83 -11.35 -9.05
C PHE A 380 12.43 -11.96 -9.26
N LYS A 381 11.46 -11.18 -9.77
CA LYS A 381 10.06 -11.59 -9.92
C LYS A 381 9.92 -12.91 -10.73
N PRO A 382 9.47 -14.01 -10.12
CA PRO A 382 9.11 -15.23 -10.85
C PRO A 382 7.87 -15.04 -11.73
N SER A 383 7.78 -15.85 -12.79
CA SER A 383 6.63 -15.91 -13.70
C SER A 383 5.32 -16.34 -13.01
N ASN A 384 5.40 -17.04 -11.86
CA ASN A 384 4.25 -17.54 -11.09
C ASN A 384 3.99 -16.73 -9.80
N GLN A 385 2.86 -16.02 -9.71
CA GLN A 385 2.57 -15.04 -8.65
C GLN A 385 2.60 -15.58 -7.20
N GLN A 386 2.30 -16.86 -6.95
CA GLN A 386 2.21 -17.42 -5.59
C GLN A 386 3.57 -17.82 -4.98
N GLU A 387 4.57 -18.18 -5.79
CA GLU A 387 5.93 -18.47 -5.29
C GLU A 387 6.71 -17.19 -4.92
N ASN A 388 6.22 -16.03 -5.37
CA ASN A 388 6.92 -14.75 -5.30
C ASN A 388 7.16 -14.28 -3.86
N VAL A 389 6.15 -14.35 -3.00
CA VAL A 389 6.23 -13.75 -1.65
C VAL A 389 7.20 -14.51 -0.75
N PHE A 390 7.16 -15.84 -0.77
CA PHE A 390 8.04 -16.67 0.04
C PHE A 390 9.50 -16.61 -0.44
N ARG A 391 9.73 -16.66 -1.75
CA ARG A 391 11.09 -16.58 -2.31
C ARG A 391 11.73 -15.21 -2.08
N SER A 392 11.00 -14.11 -2.25
CA SER A 392 11.53 -12.77 -1.99
C SER A 392 11.84 -12.55 -0.50
N ARG A 393 11.02 -13.11 0.40
CA ARG A 393 11.28 -13.05 1.85
C ARG A 393 12.53 -13.85 2.24
N ASP A 394 12.71 -15.04 1.69
CA ASP A 394 13.90 -15.86 1.94
C ASP A 394 15.18 -15.17 1.43
N LEU A 395 15.13 -14.61 0.21
CA LEU A 395 16.25 -13.86 -0.36
C LEU A 395 16.58 -12.62 0.47
N PHE A 396 15.57 -11.88 0.93
CA PHE A 396 15.77 -10.75 1.85
C PHE A 396 16.49 -11.19 3.13
N LEU A 397 16.09 -12.32 3.73
CA LEU A 397 16.75 -12.85 4.92
C LEU A 397 18.20 -13.26 4.64
N ARG A 398 18.51 -13.89 3.49
CA ARG A 398 19.90 -14.19 3.10
C ARG A 398 20.76 -12.92 2.99
N VAL A 399 20.20 -11.84 2.46
CA VAL A 399 20.86 -10.53 2.38
C VAL A 399 21.04 -9.90 3.77
N PHE A 400 19.97 -9.78 4.56
CA PHE A 400 19.95 -8.97 5.78
C PHE A 400 20.27 -9.71 7.07
N ALA A 401 20.21 -11.05 7.15
CA ALA A 401 20.32 -11.78 8.41
C ALA A 401 21.58 -11.43 9.21
N LYS A 402 22.74 -11.33 8.54
CA LYS A 402 24.01 -10.94 9.17
C LYS A 402 23.97 -9.48 9.67
N THR A 403 23.38 -8.57 8.91
CA THR A 403 23.22 -7.15 9.27
C THR A 403 22.26 -6.95 10.44
N LEU A 404 21.11 -7.63 10.43
CA LEU A 404 20.13 -7.60 11.52
C LEU A 404 20.75 -8.15 12.81
N SER A 405 21.49 -9.26 12.72
CA SER A 405 22.19 -9.84 13.86
C SER A 405 23.25 -8.89 14.42
N LEU A 406 24.03 -8.22 13.56
CA LEU A 406 25.00 -7.20 13.98
C LEU A 406 24.32 -6.03 14.72
N CYS A 407 23.19 -5.53 14.23
CA CYS A 407 22.45 -4.45 14.89
C CYS A 407 21.94 -4.89 16.27
N LEU A 408 21.42 -6.12 16.38
CA LEU A 408 20.96 -6.69 17.66
C LEU A 408 22.13 -6.88 18.64
N GLU A 409 23.27 -7.43 18.19
CA GLU A 409 24.47 -7.63 19.00
C GLU A 409 25.03 -6.30 19.52
N ASN A 410 25.14 -5.28 18.66
CA ASN A 410 25.59 -3.95 19.07
C ASN A 410 24.67 -3.34 20.14
N MET A 411 23.36 -3.55 20.01
CA MET A 411 22.39 -3.08 20.99
C MET A 411 22.53 -3.86 22.31
N GLU A 412 22.58 -5.19 22.26
CA GLU A 412 22.74 -6.05 23.44
C GLU A 412 24.01 -5.72 24.23
N ASN A 413 25.14 -5.51 23.53
CA ASN A 413 26.40 -5.09 24.11
C ASN A 413 26.28 -3.76 24.87
N TYR A 414 25.58 -2.78 24.32
CA TYR A 414 25.32 -1.51 25.01
C TYR A 414 24.35 -1.68 26.20
N LEU A 415 23.29 -2.47 26.02
CA LEU A 415 22.26 -2.67 27.04
C LEU A 415 22.83 -3.29 28.31
N PHE A 416 23.88 -4.11 28.23
CA PHE A 416 24.54 -4.68 29.41
C PHE A 416 25.04 -3.59 30.39
N THR A 417 25.54 -2.47 29.87
CA THR A 417 26.10 -1.35 30.64
C THR A 417 25.17 -0.13 30.72
N CYS A 418 23.97 -0.18 30.14
CA CYS A 418 23.04 0.96 30.14
C CYS A 418 22.26 1.06 31.46
N TYR A 419 22.41 2.17 32.20
CA TYR A 419 21.65 2.44 33.44
C TYR A 419 20.66 3.59 33.30
N ASP A 420 20.44 4.06 32.07
CA ASP A 420 19.52 5.15 31.76
C ASP A 420 18.11 4.63 31.45
N ALA A 421 17.24 4.64 32.45
CA ALA A 421 15.84 4.21 32.28
C ALA A 421 15.08 5.07 31.26
N ILE A 422 15.41 6.37 31.18
CA ILE A 422 14.73 7.31 30.29
C ILE A 422 15.17 7.06 28.85
N GLY A 423 16.47 6.89 28.61
CA GLY A 423 17.01 6.51 27.29
C GLY A 423 16.44 5.18 26.80
N LEU A 424 16.31 4.19 27.69
CA LEU A 424 15.66 2.91 27.38
C LEU A 424 14.19 3.09 26.98
N LEU A 425 13.44 3.91 27.73
CA LEU A 425 12.04 4.20 27.40
C LEU A 425 11.91 4.96 26.06
N LEU A 426 12.80 5.90 25.78
CA LEU A 426 12.88 6.59 24.48
C LEU A 426 13.15 5.60 23.33
N MET A 427 14.08 4.65 23.50
CA MET A 427 14.36 3.61 22.50
C MET A 427 13.14 2.69 22.28
N ILE A 428 12.40 2.35 23.33
CA ILE A 428 11.15 1.59 23.22
C ILE A 428 10.13 2.37 22.39
N ARG A 429 9.94 3.67 22.68
CA ARG A 429 9.02 4.54 21.94
C ARG A 429 9.45 4.74 20.49
N LEU A 430 10.74 4.90 20.23
CA LEU A 430 11.31 4.99 18.89
C LEU A 430 11.03 3.72 18.08
N THR A 431 11.24 2.55 18.69
CA THR A 431 10.96 1.24 18.07
C THR A 431 9.50 1.15 17.65
N TYR A 432 8.58 1.58 18.52
CA TYR A 432 7.15 1.63 18.20
C TYR A 432 6.82 2.62 17.06
N ALA A 433 7.35 3.85 17.12
CA ALA A 433 7.15 4.84 16.07
C ALA A 433 7.66 4.36 14.70
N GLN A 434 8.80 3.69 14.69
CA GLN A 434 9.43 3.12 13.49
C GLN A 434 8.64 1.93 12.92
N ARG A 435 8.08 1.09 13.79
CA ARG A 435 7.16 0.01 13.38
C ARG A 435 5.92 0.56 12.69
N LEU A 436 5.29 1.60 13.24
CA LEU A 436 4.15 2.27 12.59
C LEU A 436 4.51 2.84 11.20
N VAL A 437 5.74 3.29 11.01
CA VAL A 437 6.21 3.75 9.69
C VAL A 437 6.32 2.58 8.72
N MET A 438 6.86 1.43 9.14
CA MET A 438 6.97 0.24 8.29
C MET A 438 5.59 -0.37 7.95
N GLU A 439 4.66 -0.36 8.90
CA GLU A 439 3.26 -0.76 8.68
C GLU A 439 2.59 0.15 7.64
N LYS A 440 2.78 1.48 7.73
CA LYS A 440 2.31 2.44 6.70
C LYS A 440 2.94 2.21 5.34
N ARG A 441 4.23 1.84 5.29
CA ARG A 441 4.93 1.46 4.05
C ARG A 441 4.43 0.13 3.48
N ARG A 442 3.69 -0.68 4.25
CA ARG A 442 3.24 -2.05 3.92
C ARG A 442 4.41 -3.01 3.64
N ILE A 443 5.49 -2.88 4.41
CA ILE A 443 6.71 -3.69 4.26
C ILE A 443 6.93 -4.52 5.53
N PRO A 444 6.59 -5.82 5.53
CA PRO A 444 6.65 -6.67 6.73
C PRO A 444 8.05 -7.28 7.01
N CYS A 445 9.09 -6.85 6.30
CA CYS A 445 10.40 -7.53 6.33
C CYS A 445 11.17 -7.35 7.65
N LEU A 446 10.81 -6.35 8.48
CA LEU A 446 11.48 -6.04 9.74
C LEU A 446 10.64 -6.36 11.00
N ASP A 447 9.45 -6.94 10.87
CA ASP A 447 8.56 -7.17 12.02
C ASP A 447 9.22 -8.01 13.12
N ALA A 448 9.79 -9.16 12.72
CA ALA A 448 10.52 -10.04 13.64
C ALA A 448 11.77 -9.39 14.26
N TYR A 449 12.35 -8.39 13.58
CA TYR A 449 13.47 -7.62 14.12
C TYR A 449 12.99 -6.64 15.20
N PHE A 450 11.90 -5.90 14.96
CA PHE A 450 11.34 -5.01 15.99
C PHE A 450 10.85 -5.77 17.22
N ASP A 451 10.27 -6.97 17.03
CA ASP A 451 9.88 -7.82 18.16
C ASP A 451 11.09 -8.22 19.02
N ARG A 452 12.21 -8.61 18.38
CA ARG A 452 13.47 -8.91 19.09
C ARG A 452 14.04 -7.67 19.79
N VAL A 453 13.97 -6.50 19.16
CA VAL A 453 14.41 -5.25 19.78
C VAL A 453 13.60 -4.95 21.04
N ALA A 454 12.28 -5.10 20.99
CA ALA A 454 11.41 -4.94 22.15
C ALA A 454 11.74 -5.96 23.25
N LEU A 455 11.99 -7.23 22.89
CA LEU A 455 12.37 -8.29 23.84
C LEU A 455 13.71 -8.04 24.54
N LEU A 456 14.61 -7.23 23.95
CA LEU A 456 15.87 -6.83 24.59
C LEU A 456 15.69 -5.56 25.46
N LEU A 457 14.91 -4.59 24.99
CA LEU A 457 14.72 -3.31 25.68
C LEU A 457 13.88 -3.43 26.96
N TRP A 458 12.75 -4.13 26.93
CA TRP A 458 11.83 -4.20 28.06
C TRP A 458 12.42 -4.84 29.32
N PRO A 459 13.09 -6.02 29.26
CA PRO A 459 13.73 -6.60 30.44
C PRO A 459 14.81 -5.69 31.03
N ARG A 460 15.59 -5.02 30.16
CA ARG A 460 16.62 -4.08 30.64
C ARG A 460 16.00 -2.86 31.30
N PHE A 461 14.96 -2.27 30.71
CA PHE A 461 14.22 -1.17 31.31
C PHE A 461 13.69 -1.56 32.69
N LYS A 462 13.06 -2.74 32.82
CA LYS A 462 12.57 -3.23 34.12
C LYS A 462 13.68 -3.39 35.14
N ALA A 463 14.82 -3.97 34.75
CA ALA A 463 15.97 -4.12 35.65
C ALA A 463 16.50 -2.78 36.16
N VAL A 464 16.63 -1.78 35.28
CA VAL A 464 17.09 -0.43 35.67
C VAL A 464 16.05 0.30 36.51
N PHE A 465 14.76 0.15 36.20
CA PHE A 465 13.68 0.69 37.02
C PHE A 465 13.71 0.07 38.43
N ASP A 466 13.88 -1.25 38.52
CA ASP A 466 13.96 -1.96 39.81
C ASP A 466 15.18 -1.53 40.62
N LEU A 467 16.31 -1.23 39.98
CA LEU A 467 17.46 -0.65 40.68
C LEU A 467 17.11 0.70 41.33
N ASN A 468 16.36 1.55 40.62
CA ASN A 468 15.88 2.82 41.16
C ASN A 468 14.89 2.61 42.30
N LEU A 469 13.91 1.71 42.13
CA LEU A 469 12.94 1.37 43.17
C LEU A 469 13.63 0.81 44.43
N MET A 470 14.58 -0.12 44.27
CA MET A 470 15.35 -0.69 45.37
C MET A 470 16.24 0.35 46.06
N SER A 471 16.74 1.35 45.33
CA SER A 471 17.48 2.47 45.93
C SER A 471 16.60 3.26 46.92
N VAL A 472 15.34 3.49 46.56
CA VAL A 472 14.36 4.18 47.42
C VAL A 472 13.99 3.31 48.62
N LYS A 473 13.67 2.03 48.37
CA LYS A 473 13.23 1.10 49.40
C LYS A 473 14.30 0.86 50.47
N ASN A 474 15.55 0.68 50.05
CA ASN A 474 16.68 0.42 50.96
C ASN A 474 17.32 1.69 51.53
N ALA A 475 16.75 2.86 51.24
CA ALA A 475 17.27 4.15 51.67
C ALA A 475 17.31 4.26 53.20
N LYS A 476 18.50 4.55 53.73
CA LYS A 476 18.73 4.79 55.17
C LYS A 476 18.76 6.28 55.44
N VAL A 477 17.76 6.78 56.18
CA VAL A 477 17.58 8.20 56.53
C VAL A 477 18.86 8.87 57.02
N LYS A 478 19.62 8.21 57.91
CA LYS A 478 20.86 8.74 58.50
C LYS A 478 22.02 8.96 57.50
N LYS A 479 21.91 8.41 56.29
CA LYS A 479 22.95 8.46 55.25
C LYS A 479 22.62 9.44 54.11
N LEU A 480 21.48 10.14 54.19
CA LEU A 480 20.97 10.99 53.13
C LEU A 480 21.35 12.47 53.27
N GLY A 481 22.25 12.80 54.20
CA GLY A 481 22.72 14.17 54.41
C GLY A 481 21.85 14.96 55.39
N PRO A 482 22.06 16.29 55.49
CA PRO A 482 21.27 17.16 56.35
C PRO A 482 19.82 17.26 55.86
N ILE A 483 18.87 17.17 56.79
CA ILE A 483 17.44 17.24 56.51
C ILE A 483 16.97 18.63 56.94
N ASP A 484 16.91 19.53 55.96
CA ASP A 484 16.38 20.89 56.13
C ASP A 484 14.89 20.94 55.76
N LEU A 485 14.25 22.09 55.98
CA LEU A 485 12.84 22.31 55.62
C LEU A 485 12.61 22.45 54.11
N HIS A 486 13.67 22.59 53.32
CA HIS A 486 13.62 22.68 51.86
C HIS A 486 13.41 21.31 51.19
N PRO A 487 12.97 21.27 49.92
CA PRO A 487 12.79 20.02 49.20
C PRO A 487 14.07 19.18 49.18
N HIS A 488 13.95 17.91 49.54
CA HIS A 488 15.08 16.99 49.59
C HIS A 488 15.56 16.63 48.18
N PHE A 489 16.87 16.43 47.96
CA PHE A 489 17.37 16.12 46.61
C PHE A 489 16.75 14.85 45.98
N VAL A 490 16.40 13.88 46.82
CA VAL A 490 15.71 12.64 46.41
C VAL A 490 14.36 12.93 45.77
N ILE A 491 13.58 13.88 46.32
CA ILE A 491 12.26 14.18 45.76
C ILE A 491 12.39 14.90 44.42
N ARG A 492 13.43 15.71 44.24
CA ARG A 492 13.71 16.37 42.97
C ARG A 492 14.00 15.35 41.88
N ARG A 493 14.89 14.40 42.16
CA ARG A 493 15.21 13.29 41.23
C ARG A 493 14.00 12.41 40.94
N TYR A 494 13.18 12.14 41.95
CA TYR A 494 11.89 11.44 41.75
C TYR A 494 10.96 12.23 40.84
N ALA A 495 10.78 13.53 41.08
CA ALA A 495 9.90 14.38 40.30
C ALA A 495 10.36 14.45 38.84
N GLU A 496 11.66 14.64 38.59
CA GLU A 496 12.25 14.61 37.26
C GLU A 496 12.04 13.25 36.58
N PHE A 497 12.27 12.13 37.28
CA PHE A 497 12.10 10.77 36.76
C PHE A 497 10.62 10.43 36.46
N ALA A 498 9.72 10.68 37.42
CA ALA A 498 8.30 10.39 37.30
C ALA A 498 7.66 11.23 36.20
N SER A 499 7.96 12.53 36.16
CA SER A 499 7.45 13.44 35.11
C SER A 499 7.97 13.04 33.72
N SER A 500 9.23 12.60 33.62
CA SER A 500 9.81 12.05 32.38
C SER A 500 9.06 10.81 31.89
N ILE A 501 8.84 9.83 32.77
CA ILE A 501 8.13 8.59 32.40
C ILE A 501 6.67 8.88 32.04
N LEU A 502 5.99 9.74 32.80
CA LEU A 502 4.60 10.10 32.54
C LEU A 502 4.44 10.87 31.23
N SER A 503 5.31 11.86 30.95
CA SER A 503 5.28 12.59 29.67
C SER A 503 5.42 11.64 28.48
N LEU A 504 6.43 10.76 28.52
CA LEU A 504 6.66 9.77 27.46
C LEU A 504 5.55 8.72 27.36
N SER A 505 4.82 8.49 28.45
CA SER A 505 3.69 7.55 28.47
C SER A 505 2.40 8.15 27.93
N LEU A 506 2.14 9.43 28.24
CA LEU A 506 0.96 10.18 27.78
C LEU A 506 1.09 10.64 26.32
N TYR A 507 2.31 10.87 25.82
CA TYR A 507 2.56 11.20 24.40
C TYR A 507 1.89 10.21 23.42
N THR A 508 1.74 8.95 23.82
CA THR A 508 1.11 7.91 23.01
C THR A 508 -0.42 8.04 22.93
N GLN A 509 -1.07 8.59 23.96
CA GLN A 509 -2.53 8.77 23.98
C GLN A 509 -2.95 9.96 23.11
N GLN A 510 -2.22 11.09 23.16
CA GLN A 510 -2.59 12.31 22.42
C GLN A 510 -2.42 12.21 20.90
N ASN A 511 -1.41 11.47 20.41
CA ASN A 511 -1.20 11.27 18.98
C ASN A 511 -2.19 10.27 18.35
N GLN A 512 -2.89 9.46 19.15
CA GLN A 512 -3.96 8.58 18.68
C GLN A 512 -5.31 9.31 18.59
N SER A 513 -5.61 10.21 19.54
CA SER A 513 -6.88 10.96 19.56
C SER A 513 -6.98 12.06 18.49
N SER A 514 -5.86 12.56 17.95
CA SER A 514 -5.86 13.64 16.95
C SER A 514 -6.03 13.17 15.50
N LYS A 515 -6.11 11.86 15.24
CA LYS A 515 -6.25 11.28 13.88
C LYS A 515 -7.40 10.27 13.72
N SER A 516 -8.30 10.11 14.68
CA SER A 516 -9.51 9.28 14.50
C SER A 516 -10.65 10.06 13.84
N GLY A 517 -10.41 10.50 12.59
CA GLY A 517 -11.38 11.20 11.75
C GLY A 517 -11.49 10.55 10.37
N SER A 518 -11.56 9.21 10.31
CA SER A 518 -11.97 8.47 9.12
C SER A 518 -12.29 7.03 9.51
N ASP A 519 -13.47 6.55 9.13
CA ASP A 519 -13.92 5.17 9.25
C ASP A 519 -12.90 4.18 8.66
N ASP A 520 -12.11 3.55 9.53
CA ASP A 520 -11.55 2.21 9.36
C ASP A 520 -11.16 1.66 10.75
N SER A 521 -12.18 1.39 11.55
CA SER A 521 -12.13 1.19 13.01
C SER A 521 -11.75 -0.24 13.44
N ALA A 522 -10.68 -0.82 12.90
CA ALA A 522 -10.21 -2.13 13.37
C ALA A 522 -8.69 -2.42 13.37
N ILE A 523 -7.81 -1.60 12.77
CA ILE A 523 -6.39 -1.99 12.61
C ILE A 523 -5.37 -0.88 12.98
N SER A 524 -5.62 -0.09 14.03
CA SER A 524 -4.59 0.87 14.49
C SER A 524 -4.61 1.22 15.99
N SER A 525 -5.20 0.37 16.82
CA SER A 525 -5.29 0.54 18.28
C SER A 525 -4.34 -0.35 19.10
N ALA A 526 -3.43 -1.10 18.48
CA ALA A 526 -2.75 -2.20 19.16
C ALA A 526 -1.22 -2.13 18.99
N GLN A 527 -0.51 -1.87 20.10
CA GLN A 527 0.78 -2.53 20.43
C GLN A 527 1.40 -2.02 21.74
N MET A 528 1.18 -0.77 22.17
CA MET A 528 1.57 -0.35 23.54
C MET A 528 0.60 -0.91 24.62
N HIS A 529 -0.69 -1.05 24.28
CA HIS A 529 -1.71 -1.65 25.16
C HIS A 529 -1.81 -3.18 25.03
N GLU A 530 -1.38 -3.79 23.91
CA GLU A 530 -1.63 -5.21 23.64
C GLU A 530 -0.76 -6.17 24.48
N ASN A 531 0.37 -5.70 25.00
CA ASN A 531 1.25 -6.52 25.86
C ASN A 531 1.19 -6.15 27.36
N GLY A 532 0.27 -5.27 27.78
CA GLY A 532 0.21 -4.81 29.18
C GLY A 532 1.46 -4.02 29.64
N ALA A 533 2.35 -3.67 28.71
CA ALA A 533 3.63 -3.04 29.04
C ALA A 533 3.46 -1.58 29.48
N GLY A 534 2.51 -0.83 28.88
CA GLY A 534 2.12 0.49 29.38
C GLY A 534 1.58 0.46 30.80
N ASP A 535 0.70 -0.50 31.08
CA ASP A 535 0.12 -0.72 32.41
C ASP A 535 1.20 -1.14 33.42
N MET A 536 2.17 -1.96 33.00
CA MET A 536 3.33 -2.32 33.81
C MET A 536 4.16 -1.07 34.19
N VAL A 537 4.42 -0.14 33.26
CA VAL A 537 5.17 1.09 33.58
C VAL A 537 4.43 1.93 34.61
N LEU A 538 3.12 2.14 34.43
CA LEU A 538 2.30 2.92 35.35
C LEU A 538 2.17 2.24 36.72
N SER A 539 2.01 0.91 36.76
CA SER A 539 1.98 0.13 38.00
C SER A 539 3.32 0.21 38.75
N ASN A 540 4.45 0.12 38.05
CA ASN A 540 5.77 0.26 38.65
C ASN A 540 5.98 1.67 39.20
N LEU A 541 5.48 2.70 38.50
CA LEU A 541 5.52 4.08 38.97
C LEU A 541 4.67 4.28 40.24
N CYS A 542 3.47 3.69 40.30
CA CYS A 542 2.65 3.67 41.51
C CYS A 542 3.38 3.04 42.70
N ALA A 543 4.03 1.89 42.50
CA ALA A 543 4.84 1.26 43.55
C ALA A 543 6.00 2.17 44.00
N MET A 544 6.61 2.89 43.06
CA MET A 544 7.69 3.83 43.38
C MET A 544 7.19 5.07 44.13
N ARG A 545 6.01 5.60 43.79
CA ARG A 545 5.33 6.65 44.55
C ARG A 545 5.16 6.22 46.01
N ASP A 546 4.61 5.03 46.24
CA ASP A 546 4.31 4.57 47.60
C ASP A 546 5.58 4.41 48.45
N GLU A 547 6.67 3.90 47.87
CA GLU A 547 7.98 3.81 48.53
C GLU A 547 8.61 5.21 48.79
N ILE A 548 8.43 6.17 47.87
CA ILE A 548 8.86 7.56 48.05
C ILE A 548 8.07 8.24 49.16
N LEU A 549 6.75 8.06 49.22
CA LEU A 549 5.91 8.60 50.29
C LEU A 549 6.28 8.02 51.66
N SER A 550 6.59 6.72 51.71
CA SER A 550 7.11 6.05 52.91
C SER A 550 8.47 6.63 53.32
N LEU A 551 9.38 6.86 52.38
CA LEU A 551 10.67 7.51 52.64
C LEU A 551 10.51 8.95 53.13
N LEU A 552 9.65 9.76 52.51
CA LEU A 552 9.36 11.13 52.94
C LEU A 552 8.76 11.17 54.34
N THR A 553 7.91 10.20 54.68
CA THR A 553 7.35 10.08 56.04
C THR A 553 8.48 9.85 57.06
N ARG A 554 9.36 8.86 56.81
CA ARG A 554 10.54 8.58 57.67
C ARG A 554 11.53 9.75 57.75
N LEU A 555 11.68 10.52 56.67
CA LEU A 555 12.50 11.75 56.65
C LEU A 555 11.86 12.84 57.51
N SER A 556 10.55 13.05 57.39
CA SER A 556 9.84 14.06 58.18
C SER A 556 9.92 13.76 59.68
N GLU A 557 9.92 12.49 60.09
CA GLU A 557 10.10 12.07 61.49
C GLU A 557 11.43 12.52 62.13
N GLN A 558 12.44 12.94 61.35
CA GLN A 558 13.68 13.50 61.90
C GLN A 558 13.50 14.93 62.43
N HIS A 559 12.45 15.64 62.03
CA HIS A 559 12.12 16.94 62.60
C HIS A 559 11.42 16.79 63.96
N SER A 560 11.77 17.65 64.91
CA SER A 560 11.22 17.59 66.27
C SER A 560 9.78 18.12 66.35
N ASN A 561 9.47 19.19 65.61
CA ASN A 561 8.19 19.89 65.70
C ASN A 561 7.19 19.38 64.66
N ALA A 562 5.92 19.21 65.04
CA ALA A 562 4.85 18.82 64.11
C ALA A 562 4.70 19.80 62.93
N LYS A 563 4.83 21.11 63.22
CA LYS A 563 4.87 22.18 62.21
C LYS A 563 5.98 21.97 61.17
N ASP A 564 7.20 21.69 61.62
CA ASP A 564 8.36 21.48 60.74
C ASP A 564 8.18 20.25 59.84
N LYS A 565 7.54 19.19 60.37
CA LYS A 565 7.15 18.01 59.58
C LYS A 565 6.20 18.37 58.44
N CYS A 566 5.17 19.18 58.74
CA CYS A 566 4.21 19.64 57.73
C CYS A 566 4.89 20.52 56.68
N VAL A 567 5.74 21.47 57.10
CA VAL A 567 6.49 22.34 56.17
C VAL A 567 7.36 21.52 55.23
N PHE A 568 8.11 20.56 55.77
CA PHE A 568 8.94 19.66 54.97
C PHE A 568 8.09 18.91 53.93
N LEU A 569 7.00 18.25 54.35
CA LEU A 569 6.16 17.48 53.43
C LEU A 569 5.51 18.36 52.35
N ILE A 570 5.00 19.54 52.72
CA ILE A 570 4.41 20.50 51.77
C ILE A 570 5.44 20.90 50.71
N ASN A 571 6.65 21.29 51.11
CA ASN A 571 7.70 21.70 50.18
C ASN A 571 8.10 20.57 49.22
N ASN A 572 8.16 19.32 49.71
CA ASN A 572 8.50 18.17 48.88
C ASN A 572 7.37 17.82 47.88
N TYR A 573 6.09 17.85 48.30
CA TYR A 573 4.95 17.59 47.41
C TYR A 573 4.76 18.71 46.38
N ASP A 574 4.92 19.95 46.79
CA ASP A 574 4.84 21.12 45.90
C ASP A 574 5.89 21.07 44.79
N LEU A 575 7.11 20.60 45.09
CA LEU A 575 8.13 20.42 44.08
C LEU A 575 7.73 19.37 43.02
N VAL A 576 7.12 18.26 43.44
CA VAL A 576 6.63 17.24 42.50
C VAL A 576 5.57 17.82 41.57
N LEU A 577 4.59 18.53 42.14
CA LEU A 577 3.52 19.17 41.38
C LEU A 577 4.06 20.24 40.43
N THR A 578 5.04 21.04 40.86
CA THR A 578 5.69 22.05 40.01
C THR A 578 6.30 21.40 38.77
N HIS A 579 7.04 20.29 38.92
CA HIS A 579 7.58 19.56 37.78
C HIS A 579 6.52 18.92 36.89
N PHE A 580 5.39 18.46 37.45
CA PHE A 580 4.28 17.93 36.67
C PHE A 580 3.56 19.04 35.88
N GLU A 581 3.35 20.22 36.49
CA GLU A 581 2.79 21.40 35.83
C GLU A 581 3.70 21.90 34.70
N GLU A 582 5.01 22.04 34.95
CA GLU A 582 6.01 22.45 33.94
C GLU A 582 5.97 21.58 32.70
N ARG A 583 5.75 20.27 32.88
CA ARG A 583 5.71 19.27 31.80
C ARG A 583 4.30 18.95 31.31
N ARG A 584 3.29 19.67 31.79
CA ARG A 584 1.87 19.49 31.41
C ARG A 584 1.38 18.05 31.59
N VAL A 585 1.88 17.37 32.63
CA VAL A 585 1.49 16.00 32.97
C VAL A 585 0.22 16.02 33.80
N ILE A 586 -0.87 15.54 33.23
CA ILE A 586 -2.16 15.35 33.92
C ILE A 586 -2.41 13.85 34.03
N SER A 587 -2.35 13.33 35.25
CA SER A 587 -2.49 11.90 35.53
C SER A 587 -2.98 11.65 36.96
N ASP A 588 -3.32 10.40 37.27
CA ASP A 588 -3.67 9.98 38.64
C ASP A 588 -2.56 10.30 39.66
N GLU A 589 -1.30 10.32 39.24
CA GLU A 589 -0.18 10.74 40.09
C GLU A 589 -0.31 12.22 40.48
N THR A 590 -0.69 13.09 39.54
CA THR A 590 -0.91 14.52 39.78
C THR A 590 -2.00 14.71 40.83
N SER A 591 -3.16 14.08 40.66
CA SER A 591 -4.28 14.19 41.61
C SER A 591 -3.94 13.67 43.01
N LYS A 592 -3.16 12.59 43.12
CA LYS A 592 -2.73 12.06 44.42
C LYS A 592 -1.79 13.03 45.16
N PHE A 593 -0.84 13.64 44.46
CA PHE A 593 0.03 14.64 45.09
C PHE A 593 -0.72 15.92 45.45
N GLU A 594 -1.74 16.33 44.68
CA GLU A 594 -2.64 17.44 45.03
C GLU A 594 -3.42 17.16 46.32
N GLU A 595 -3.99 15.95 46.46
CA GLU A 595 -4.70 15.53 47.67
C GLU A 595 -3.78 15.50 48.90
N LEU A 596 -2.58 14.93 48.75
CA LEU A 596 -1.58 14.88 49.82
C LEU A 596 -1.12 16.28 50.24
N LEU A 597 -0.90 17.17 49.28
CA LEU A 597 -0.53 18.57 49.52
C LEU A 597 -1.66 19.31 50.26
N ALA A 598 -2.91 19.18 49.81
CA ALA A 598 -4.07 19.77 50.48
C ALA A 598 -4.19 19.30 51.94
N GLY A 599 -4.09 17.99 52.17
CA GLY A 599 -4.17 17.43 53.53
C GLY A 599 -3.03 17.87 54.46
N GLN A 600 -1.82 18.11 53.94
CA GLN A 600 -0.72 18.65 54.76
C GLN A 600 -0.86 20.16 54.99
N ARG A 601 -1.38 20.92 54.03
CA ARG A 601 -1.68 22.35 54.20
C ARG A 601 -2.69 22.57 55.32
N GLU A 602 -3.76 21.78 55.38
CA GLU A 602 -4.75 21.86 56.46
C GLU A 602 -4.11 21.61 57.84
N LYS A 603 -3.24 20.59 57.95
CA LYS A 603 -2.50 20.32 59.20
C LYS A 603 -1.57 21.47 59.57
N PHE A 604 -0.84 22.02 58.62
CA PHE A 604 0.03 23.18 58.86
C PHE A 604 -0.76 24.39 59.33
N VAL A 605 -1.92 24.68 58.70
CA VAL A 605 -2.79 25.79 59.08
C VAL A 605 -3.22 25.67 60.54
N GLU A 606 -3.64 24.49 60.98
CA GLU A 606 -4.04 24.26 62.37
C GLU A 606 -2.85 24.41 63.35
N GLU A 607 -1.67 23.85 63.02
CA GLU A 607 -0.47 23.98 63.86
C GLU A 607 0.05 25.44 63.94
N GLU A 608 0.01 26.20 62.84
CA GLU A 608 0.41 27.61 62.79
C GLU A 608 -0.51 28.45 63.68
N LEU A 609 -1.82 28.21 63.60
CA LEU A 609 -2.81 28.91 64.41
C LEU A 609 -2.71 28.52 65.89
N MET A 610 -2.47 27.25 66.20
CA MET A 610 -2.26 26.78 67.58
C MET A 610 -1.01 27.40 68.20
N THR A 611 0.02 27.71 67.42
CA THR A 611 1.25 28.36 67.92
C THR A 611 0.96 29.73 68.54
N TYR A 612 0.03 30.51 67.97
CA TYR A 612 -0.27 31.88 68.41
C TYR A 612 -1.58 32.00 69.20
N TYR A 613 -2.58 31.17 68.89
CA TYR A 613 -3.96 31.34 69.37
C TYR A 613 -4.54 30.06 70.03
N ALA A 614 -3.69 29.17 70.56
CA ALA A 614 -4.12 27.91 71.19
C ALA A 614 -5.30 28.06 72.17
N LYS A 615 -5.27 29.07 73.05
CA LYS A 615 -6.31 29.29 74.07
C LYS A 615 -7.67 29.60 73.43
N LEU A 616 -7.68 30.42 72.37
CA LEU A 616 -8.90 30.77 71.64
C LEU A 616 -9.46 29.54 70.92
N ILE A 617 -8.60 28.78 70.24
CA ILE A 617 -8.99 27.59 69.47
C ILE A 617 -9.51 26.48 70.39
N GLN A 618 -8.80 26.21 71.50
CA GLN A 618 -9.22 25.22 72.49
C GLN A 618 -10.56 25.58 73.12
N PHE A 619 -10.75 26.87 73.46
CA PHE A 619 -12.03 27.35 73.99
C PHE A 619 -13.18 27.15 73.00
N VAL A 620 -12.99 27.52 71.73
CA VAL A 620 -14.01 27.32 70.68
C VAL A 620 -14.33 25.84 70.51
N ARG A 621 -13.32 24.96 70.45
CA ARG A 621 -13.51 23.51 70.29
C ARG A 621 -14.25 22.87 71.48
N GLN A 622 -13.87 23.24 72.72
CA GLN A 622 -14.54 22.75 73.93
C GLN A 622 -16.00 23.18 73.98
N HIS A 623 -16.29 24.45 73.64
CA HIS A 623 -17.64 24.98 73.70
C HIS A 623 -18.52 24.49 72.53
N GLU A 624 -17.95 24.23 71.36
CA GLU A 624 -18.63 23.60 70.23
C GLU A 624 -19.02 22.14 70.54
N GLN A 625 -18.15 21.35 71.18
CA GLN A 625 -18.46 19.98 71.60
C GLN A 625 -19.64 19.92 72.58
N VAL A 626 -19.75 20.89 73.48
CA VAL A 626 -20.86 21.04 74.43
C VAL A 626 -22.15 21.49 73.72
N THR A 627 -22.04 22.30 72.66
CA THR A 627 -23.20 22.88 71.95
C THR A 627 -23.78 21.95 70.86
N LEU A 628 -22.99 21.02 70.30
CA LEU A 628 -23.36 20.17 69.14
C LEU A 628 -23.72 18.71 69.46
N GLY A 629 -23.71 18.28 70.73
CA GLY A 629 -24.36 17.04 71.18
C GLY A 629 -24.16 15.78 70.32
N LYS A 630 -22.97 15.16 70.36
CA LYS A 630 -22.80 13.74 70.00
C LYS A 630 -22.37 12.92 71.23
N GLY A 631 -23.41 12.52 71.98
CA GLY A 631 -23.56 11.32 72.81
C GLY A 631 -22.38 10.75 73.60
N ALA A 632 -22.41 10.95 74.91
CA ALA A 632 -22.26 9.85 75.88
C ALA A 632 -23.35 9.97 76.94
N SER A 633 -24.33 9.06 76.81
CA SER A 633 -25.35 8.62 77.76
C SER A 633 -25.35 9.21 79.19
N GLY A 634 -26.49 9.81 79.54
CA GLY A 634 -27.23 9.45 80.75
C GLY A 634 -26.73 10.00 82.08
N ALA A 635 -27.03 11.26 82.37
CA ALA A 635 -27.64 11.67 83.64
C ALA A 635 -27.99 13.15 83.56
N ALA A 636 -29.28 13.45 83.76
CA ALA A 636 -29.74 14.78 84.02
C ALA A 636 -29.12 15.30 85.32
N THR A 637 -28.25 16.30 85.21
CA THR A 637 -28.18 17.37 86.20
C THR A 637 -28.12 18.68 85.44
N ALA A 638 -29.21 19.45 85.56
CA ALA A 638 -29.27 20.86 85.25
C ALA A 638 -28.26 21.60 86.13
N GLY A 639 -27.02 21.66 85.67
CA GLY A 639 -26.04 22.64 86.08
C GLY A 639 -25.76 23.49 84.86
N SER A 640 -26.18 24.74 84.87
CA SER A 640 -25.61 25.76 84.00
C SER A 640 -24.09 25.71 84.21
N GLN A 641 -23.34 25.08 83.31
CA GLN A 641 -21.92 25.32 83.22
C GLN A 641 -21.80 26.76 82.75
N GLN A 642 -21.68 27.66 83.73
CA GLN A 642 -21.29 29.04 83.52
C GLN A 642 -20.05 29.00 82.64
N VAL A 643 -20.19 29.50 81.42
CA VAL A 643 -19.03 29.80 80.59
C VAL A 643 -18.14 30.68 81.44
N ASP A 644 -16.89 30.27 81.69
CA ASP A 644 -15.99 31.01 82.57
C ASP A 644 -15.78 32.41 81.98
N THR A 645 -16.52 33.37 82.54
CA THR A 645 -16.60 34.74 82.03
C THR A 645 -15.23 35.42 82.12
N ALA A 646 -14.40 35.01 83.08
CA ALA A 646 -13.03 35.49 83.23
C ALA A 646 -12.10 34.90 82.15
N GLN A 647 -12.32 33.65 81.74
CA GLN A 647 -11.58 33.04 80.63
C GLN A 647 -11.91 33.73 79.29
N ILE A 648 -13.19 34.04 79.03
CA ILE A 648 -13.60 34.80 77.83
C ILE A 648 -12.92 36.17 77.81
N GLU A 649 -13.02 36.93 78.90
CA GLU A 649 -12.45 38.28 78.99
C GLU A 649 -10.93 38.26 78.76
N LYS A 650 -10.23 37.26 79.32
CA LYS A 650 -8.80 37.05 79.12
C LYS A 650 -8.47 36.76 77.65
N ILE A 651 -9.23 35.90 76.98
CA ILE A 651 -9.01 35.57 75.56
C ILE A 651 -9.28 36.79 74.66
N VAL A 652 -10.34 37.57 74.92
CA VAL A 652 -10.65 38.79 74.17
C VAL A 652 -9.51 39.81 74.29
N ARG A 653 -9.07 40.10 75.52
CA ARG A 653 -7.97 41.06 75.76
C ARG A 653 -6.65 40.60 75.16
N GLU A 654 -6.32 39.32 75.31
CA GLU A 654 -5.10 38.72 74.75
C GLU A 654 -5.12 38.77 73.21
N PHE A 655 -6.26 38.44 72.59
CA PHE A 655 -6.42 38.51 71.14
C PHE A 655 -6.34 39.97 70.65
N ALA A 656 -7.06 40.90 71.27
CA ALA A 656 -7.06 42.32 70.91
C ALA A 656 -5.66 42.95 70.96
N ALA A 657 -4.82 42.52 71.89
CA ALA A 657 -3.44 42.98 72.01
C ALA A 657 -2.47 42.37 70.98
N THR A 658 -2.73 41.14 70.49
CA THR A 658 -1.74 40.35 69.75
C THR A 658 -2.09 40.05 68.29
N TRP A 659 -3.35 40.23 67.87
CA TRP A 659 -3.83 39.79 66.55
C TRP A 659 -3.08 40.38 65.36
N LYS A 660 -2.73 41.68 65.37
CA LYS A 660 -1.96 42.33 64.28
C LYS A 660 -0.54 41.76 64.18
N ALA A 661 0.15 41.68 65.31
CA ALA A 661 1.50 41.12 65.38
C ALA A 661 1.52 39.62 65.05
N GLY A 662 0.46 38.89 65.41
CA GLY A 662 0.29 37.48 65.04
C GLY A 662 0.11 37.30 63.54
N ILE A 663 -0.73 38.12 62.88
CA ILE A 663 -0.88 38.12 61.41
C ILE A 663 0.45 38.42 60.71
N GLU A 664 1.19 39.43 61.17
CA GLU A 664 2.50 39.79 60.62
C GLU A 664 3.52 38.64 60.77
N LYS A 665 3.58 38.00 61.94
CA LYS A 665 4.46 36.85 62.19
C LYS A 665 4.08 35.61 61.38
N MET A 666 2.80 35.29 61.26
CA MET A 666 2.33 34.17 60.42
C MET A 666 2.70 34.42 58.96
N ASN A 667 2.55 35.65 58.48
CA ASN A 667 2.97 36.02 57.14
C ASN A 667 4.49 35.86 56.93
N GLY A 668 5.30 36.36 57.87
CA GLY A 668 6.76 36.18 57.84
C GLY A 668 7.18 34.71 57.86
N ASN A 669 6.49 33.88 58.65
CA ASN A 669 6.70 32.44 58.69
C ASN A 669 6.40 31.77 57.35
N VAL A 670 5.24 32.04 56.75
CA VAL A 670 4.86 31.48 55.44
C VAL A 670 5.89 31.84 54.37
N MET A 671 6.33 33.11 54.32
CA MET A 671 7.33 33.56 53.35
C MET A 671 8.72 32.96 53.58
N THR A 672 9.04 32.59 54.81
CA THR A 672 10.32 31.93 55.13
C THR A 672 10.28 30.44 54.82
N PHE A 673 9.15 29.78 55.09
CA PHE A 673 9.02 28.33 54.97
C PHE A 673 8.73 27.85 53.54
N PHE A 674 8.01 28.63 52.73
CA PHE A 674 7.56 28.21 51.39
C PHE A 674 8.20 29.09 50.31
N ALA A 675 9.16 28.53 49.58
CA ALA A 675 9.85 29.23 48.50
C ALA A 675 8.98 29.44 47.25
N ASN A 676 8.01 28.54 47.01
CA ASN A 676 7.03 28.70 45.93
C ASN A 676 5.96 29.72 46.33
N PHE A 677 5.98 30.86 45.66
CA PHE A 677 5.10 31.99 45.92
C PHE A 677 3.61 31.63 45.79
N ARG A 678 3.24 30.83 44.78
CA ARG A 678 1.84 30.44 44.55
C ARG A 678 1.31 29.59 45.71
N ASN A 679 2.11 28.62 46.14
CA ASN A 679 1.79 27.75 47.26
C ASN A 679 1.77 28.53 48.59
N GLY A 680 2.78 29.36 48.85
CA GLY A 680 2.84 30.20 50.05
C GLY A 680 1.64 31.13 50.18
N MET A 681 1.22 31.77 49.09
CA MET A 681 0.05 32.65 49.10
C MET A 681 -1.26 31.91 49.37
N GLU A 682 -1.41 30.71 48.81
CA GLU A 682 -2.57 29.86 49.07
C GLU A 682 -2.63 29.43 50.55
N ILE A 683 -1.50 29.03 51.13
CA ILE A 683 -1.39 28.68 52.55
C ILE A 683 -1.71 29.88 53.43
N LEU A 684 -1.16 31.07 53.13
CA LEU A 684 -1.44 32.29 53.87
C LEU A 684 -2.95 32.59 53.87
N LYS A 685 -3.59 32.49 52.70
CA LYS A 685 -5.04 32.69 52.56
C LYS A 685 -5.81 31.69 53.42
N GLN A 686 -5.42 30.42 53.45
CA GLN A 686 -6.07 29.40 54.28
C GLN A 686 -5.87 29.70 55.77
N VAL A 687 -4.64 30.03 56.22
CA VAL A 687 -4.35 30.39 57.62
C VAL A 687 -5.21 31.56 58.08
N LEU A 688 -5.26 32.64 57.30
CA LEU A 688 -6.00 33.85 57.64
C LEU A 688 -7.53 33.65 57.60
N THR A 689 -8.01 32.84 56.66
CA THR A 689 -9.43 32.47 56.58
C THR A 689 -9.83 31.63 57.79
N GLN A 690 -9.01 30.65 58.17
CA GLN A 690 -9.28 29.78 59.31
C GLN A 690 -9.21 30.54 60.64
N LEU A 691 -8.27 31.49 60.79
CA LEU A 691 -8.26 32.42 61.93
C LEU A 691 -9.58 33.19 62.03
N LEU A 692 -10.06 33.74 60.91
CA LEU A 692 -11.29 34.52 60.85
C LEU A 692 -12.50 33.66 61.24
N LEU A 693 -12.54 32.40 60.80
CA LEU A 693 -13.60 31.45 61.14
C LEU A 693 -13.59 31.15 62.64
N TYR A 694 -12.44 30.78 63.23
CA TYR A 694 -12.34 30.54 64.68
C TYR A 694 -12.73 31.78 65.49
N TYR A 695 -12.27 32.98 65.09
CA TYR A 695 -12.62 34.21 65.78
C TYR A 695 -14.10 34.55 65.66
N THR A 696 -14.71 34.38 64.48
CA THR A 696 -16.15 34.63 64.29
C THR A 696 -16.98 33.70 65.16
N ARG A 697 -16.64 32.40 65.20
CA ARG A 697 -17.31 31.42 66.06
C ARG A 697 -17.09 31.70 67.56
N PHE A 698 -15.90 32.18 67.93
CA PHE A 698 -15.64 32.65 69.29
C PHE A 698 -16.56 33.82 69.66
N VAL A 699 -16.64 34.86 68.81
CA VAL A 699 -17.51 36.02 69.04
C VAL A 699 -18.99 35.63 69.10
N GLU A 700 -19.44 34.68 68.29
CA GLU A 700 -20.80 34.11 68.39
C GLU A 700 -21.03 33.43 69.73
N THR A 701 -20.05 32.67 70.22
CA THR A 701 -20.11 32.01 71.53
C THR A 701 -20.18 33.03 72.66
N VAL A 702 -19.40 34.12 72.57
CA VAL A 702 -19.47 35.25 73.52
C VAL A 702 -20.86 35.90 73.49
N LYS A 703 -21.42 36.17 72.31
CA LYS A 703 -22.77 36.73 72.18
C LYS A 703 -23.87 35.84 72.77
N ARG A 704 -23.72 34.51 72.65
CA ARG A 704 -24.67 33.54 73.25
C ARG A 704 -24.53 33.43 74.77
N SER A 705 -23.32 33.68 75.30
CA SER A 705 -23.00 33.53 76.73
C SER A 705 -23.44 34.74 77.57
N TYR A 706 -23.66 35.91 76.95
CA TYR A 706 -24.03 37.15 77.65
C TYR A 706 -25.40 37.67 77.16
N GLN A 707 -26.35 37.87 78.08
CA GLN A 707 -27.67 38.44 77.77
C GLN A 707 -27.66 39.98 77.61
N ARG A 708 -26.60 40.64 78.07
CA ARG A 708 -26.33 42.09 77.94
C ARG A 708 -24.91 42.28 77.39
N PRO A 709 -24.60 43.39 76.69
CA PRO A 709 -23.24 43.60 76.16
C PRO A 709 -22.19 43.46 77.29
N PRO A 710 -21.16 42.62 77.10
CA PRO A 710 -20.17 42.36 78.14
C PRO A 710 -19.36 43.63 78.46
N PRO A 711 -18.77 43.75 79.67
CA PRO A 711 -18.02 44.93 80.09
C PRO A 711 -16.79 45.23 79.20
N PHE A 712 -16.25 44.20 78.53
CA PHE A 712 -15.14 44.28 77.58
C PHE A 712 -15.59 44.39 76.11
N ASN A 713 -16.85 44.73 75.83
CA ASN A 713 -17.39 44.77 74.46
C ASN A 713 -16.65 45.76 73.54
N SER A 714 -16.04 46.82 74.08
CA SER A 714 -15.19 47.76 73.33
C SER A 714 -13.82 47.19 72.93
N GLU A 715 -13.40 46.08 73.54
CA GLU A 715 -12.12 45.41 73.29
C GLU A 715 -12.27 44.25 72.27
N ILE A 716 -13.50 43.91 71.89
CA ILE A 716 -13.78 42.92 70.84
C ILE A 716 -13.44 43.56 69.48
N VAL A 717 -12.35 43.08 68.87
CA VAL A 717 -11.94 43.49 67.52
C VAL A 717 -13.04 43.14 66.53
N THR A 718 -13.41 44.05 65.65
CA THR A 718 -14.46 43.78 64.66
C THR A 718 -13.92 42.88 63.55
N THR A 719 -14.77 42.00 63.03
CA THR A 719 -14.44 41.15 61.88
C THR A 719 -14.00 41.97 60.65
N GLN A 720 -14.49 43.20 60.52
CA GLN A 720 -14.11 44.13 59.44
C GLN A 720 -12.67 44.65 59.58
N GLU A 721 -12.21 44.93 60.80
CA GLU A 721 -10.82 45.34 61.06
C GLU A 721 -9.83 44.21 60.77
N ILE A 722 -10.19 42.97 61.14
CA ILE A 722 -9.38 41.78 60.83
C ILE A 722 -9.33 41.56 59.31
N LEU A 723 -10.47 41.66 58.62
CA LEU A 723 -10.53 41.54 57.16
C LEU A 723 -9.74 42.63 56.43
N TYR A 724 -9.74 43.87 56.94
CA TYR A 724 -8.95 44.96 56.36
C TYR A 724 -7.45 44.68 56.49
N GLU A 725 -6.99 44.19 57.64
CA GLU A 725 -5.59 43.83 57.86
C GLU A 725 -5.19 42.61 57.02
N ILE A 726 -6.03 41.57 56.93
CA ILE A 726 -5.82 40.42 56.02
C ILE A 726 -5.67 40.89 54.57
N LYS A 727 -6.50 41.85 54.13
CA LYS A 727 -6.45 42.40 52.77
C LYS A 727 -5.12 43.11 52.48
N LYS A 728 -4.50 43.74 53.47
CA LYS A 728 -3.19 44.40 53.32
C LYS A 728 -2.12 43.38 52.90
N TYR A 729 -2.05 42.26 53.60
CA TYR A 729 -1.11 41.19 53.25
C TYR A 729 -1.49 40.50 51.93
N SER A 730 -2.78 40.34 51.62
CA SER A 730 -3.19 39.79 50.32
C SER A 730 -2.85 40.66 49.10
N ARG A 731 -2.62 41.97 49.32
CA ARG A 731 -2.27 42.97 48.28
C ARG A 731 -0.79 43.32 48.24
N SER A 732 -0.05 43.00 49.30
CA SER A 732 1.39 43.23 49.42
C SER A 732 2.24 42.07 48.91
N PHE A 733 1.62 41.01 48.36
CA PHE A 733 2.28 39.88 47.71
C PHE A 733 2.10 39.91 46.20
#